data_AF-A0A3M7N569-F1
#
_entry.id   AF-A0A3M7N569-F1
#
_cell.length_a   1.000
_cell.length_b   1.000
_cell.length_c   1.000
_cell.angle_alpha   90.00
_cell.angle_beta   90.00
_cell.angle_gamma   90.00
#
_symmetry.space_group_name_H-M   'P 1'
#
loop_
_entity.id
_entity.type
_entity.pdbx_description
1 polymer ?
#
loop_
_entity_poly.entity_id
_entity_poly.type
_entity_poly.pdbx_seq_one_letter_code
_entity_poly.pdbx_strand_id
1 'polypeptide(L)'
;MSGSPRFVPPEGVVLPMLAKGGSALIYQSSSQPKEVLKVPLKLDTTGCSIETTEFAQEDEEFSRQCLKREREIYTLLPPHIGVLTPIEISATAIRFPFLQNGDLRTYLQVHGSRISMSTREQWVRAAVESISFVHSFGILHCDLSARNFLVADDLTLKLCDFAGSTLPGDHSAPLVSEEVRYRKIEGIAASTQSTQTELFAIGSLIYEIITGHPPYDDLSDEDVEERYGKQDLPPLENVQYAHIIQKCWTSGYENAEAVAKDIQPKNWNLYRGIDTPWHAWNYMGIVNINTSPRCLIFDTPKSNHERALMMVSTPAPASAIRASLRDHRQHTGSPHTPTRFVPSTFSSPGSTLRQEEDAVIIELDPRHLKAGFEGESGPQCAITFGPDGARRVGDYQQWLPDYRPRTTAKFTTEAARRELWRNDLADFDLGLMEDRLERAVREAYNKYLLTDPGTARLVLVLPSLVPLPVLSSMLTVLFERWKFPSITLLPSPTMCTIAAGLRSALVVDIGWEETVVTPVYECRELTSRRSIRGMKRLVGAMKEKLQALAGQQQTVGGYGHSLRLDFDFVEDFVHRLAFCKGDAGSPKHELSRRTQRLAIDPDPDGQGSASDRFSFDWPCHGSTESITLEKDAISDVVEGAFFGEINDSDSDSDAALYDDQEEPLDHLVYQTLLRLPPDIRGTCMARITFTGHGHRILGVNKRIIHDLNALLRKHGWNAVRGTKLKPSRKGLAEVAQARAAPADYKHNIDRAPDGRDLVTPKLAKQKARGPQPGPQGVLRIVDTLGPWAGASLLTSLKVRGIVDIDRDRFLSHGLAGASKDHDASVVPQQRPANFSVATSSKSSDKTSWTLAGWA
;
A
#
# COMPACT_ATOMS: atom_id res chain seq x y z
N MET A 1 -30.18 -21.01 -19.35
CA MET A 1 -29.09 -20.11 -18.92
C MET A 1 -29.30 -18.80 -19.65
N SER A 2 -29.82 -17.78 -18.97
CA SER A 2 -29.88 -16.43 -19.52
C SER A 2 -28.48 -15.83 -19.48
N GLY A 3 -27.99 -15.29 -20.60
CA GLY A 3 -26.80 -14.45 -20.59
C GLY A 3 -27.03 -13.19 -19.77
N SER A 4 -25.97 -12.66 -19.18
CA SER A 4 -25.94 -11.29 -18.65
C SER A 4 -25.50 -10.34 -19.78
N PRO A 5 -26.17 -9.20 -19.99
CA PRO A 5 -25.81 -8.28 -21.07
C PRO A 5 -24.41 -7.69 -20.85
N ARG A 6 -23.67 -7.44 -21.95
CA ARG A 6 -22.26 -7.01 -21.90
C ARG A 6 -22.06 -5.65 -22.55
N PHE A 7 -21.21 -4.80 -21.98
CA PHE A 7 -20.90 -3.52 -22.59
C PHE A 7 -20.14 -3.69 -23.91
N VAL A 8 -20.58 -2.98 -24.95
CA VAL A 8 -19.93 -2.91 -26.25
C VAL A 8 -19.09 -1.63 -26.31
N PRO A 9 -17.76 -1.70 -26.22
CA PRO A 9 -16.92 -0.52 -26.34
C PRO A 9 -17.01 0.07 -27.76
N PRO A 10 -16.92 1.40 -27.92
CA PRO A 10 -16.81 2.04 -29.22
C PRO A 10 -15.44 1.74 -29.87
N GLU A 11 -15.32 1.95 -31.18
CA GLU A 11 -14.03 1.85 -31.88
C GLU A 11 -13.07 2.97 -31.44
N GLY A 12 -11.75 2.69 -31.43
CA GLY A 12 -10.73 3.71 -31.15
C GLY A 12 -10.48 4.04 -29.67
N VAL A 13 -10.86 3.13 -28.76
CA VAL A 13 -10.62 3.29 -27.31
C VAL A 13 -9.70 2.22 -26.73
N VAL A 14 -9.04 2.55 -25.61
CA VAL A 14 -8.26 1.61 -24.79
C VAL A 14 -9.22 0.86 -23.86
N LEU A 15 -8.91 -0.41 -23.62
CA LEU A 15 -9.54 -1.24 -22.59
C LEU A 15 -8.52 -1.53 -21.48
N PRO A 16 -8.94 -1.66 -20.20
CA PRO A 16 -10.31 -1.53 -19.71
C PRO A 16 -10.84 -0.09 -19.74
N MET A 17 -12.16 0.03 -19.56
CA MET A 17 -12.84 1.30 -19.36
C MET A 17 -12.32 2.01 -18.09
N LEU A 18 -12.18 3.33 -18.13
CA LEU A 18 -11.69 4.12 -16.99
C LEU A 18 -12.75 4.24 -15.87
N ALA A 19 -14.01 4.50 -16.24
CA ALA A 19 -15.10 4.62 -15.28
C ALA A 19 -16.45 4.24 -15.88
N LYS A 20 -17.32 3.66 -15.04
CA LYS A 20 -18.74 3.38 -15.35
C LYS A 20 -19.63 4.30 -14.52
N GLY A 21 -20.40 5.16 -15.17
CA GLY A 21 -21.51 5.88 -14.55
C GLY A 21 -22.84 5.13 -14.69
N GLY A 22 -23.89 5.66 -14.06
CA GLY A 22 -25.28 5.22 -14.31
C GLY A 22 -25.82 5.69 -15.67
N SER A 23 -25.25 6.77 -16.23
CA SER A 23 -25.71 7.44 -17.46
C SER A 23 -24.73 7.34 -18.63
N ALA A 24 -23.48 6.90 -18.42
CA ALA A 24 -22.42 6.90 -19.44
C ALA A 24 -21.24 5.96 -19.10
N LEU A 25 -20.42 5.69 -20.10
CA LEU A 25 -19.17 4.93 -20.02
C LEU A 25 -17.99 5.86 -20.39
N ILE A 26 -16.88 5.80 -19.67
CA ILE A 26 -15.70 6.66 -19.90
C ILE A 26 -14.50 5.79 -20.27
N TYR A 27 -13.94 5.99 -21.47
CA TYR A 27 -12.77 5.28 -21.96
C TYR A 27 -11.61 6.24 -22.28
N GLN A 28 -10.37 5.75 -22.22
CA GLN A 28 -9.21 6.47 -22.75
C GLN A 28 -9.15 6.34 -24.28
N SER A 29 -8.80 7.40 -25.00
CA SER A 29 -8.60 7.35 -26.45
C SER A 29 -7.37 6.51 -26.81
N SER A 30 -7.52 5.54 -27.73
CA SER A 30 -6.38 4.71 -28.18
C SER A 30 -5.43 5.47 -29.11
N SER A 31 -5.90 6.59 -29.68
CA SER A 31 -5.11 7.45 -30.56
C SER A 31 -4.33 8.54 -29.80
N GLN A 32 -4.85 8.99 -28.64
CA GLN A 32 -4.28 10.06 -27.84
C GLN A 32 -4.49 9.78 -26.34
N PRO A 33 -3.49 9.27 -25.60
CA PRO A 33 -3.66 8.85 -24.21
C PRO A 33 -3.95 10.01 -23.23
N LYS A 34 -3.85 11.27 -23.66
CA LYS A 34 -4.24 12.46 -22.88
C LYS A 34 -5.71 12.86 -23.06
N GLU A 35 -6.49 12.07 -23.78
CA GLU A 35 -7.90 12.32 -24.06
C GLU A 35 -8.78 11.16 -23.56
N VAL A 36 -9.95 11.48 -23.03
CA VAL A 36 -11.00 10.51 -22.67
C VAL A 36 -12.27 10.75 -23.47
N LEU A 37 -12.99 9.68 -23.78
CA LEU A 37 -14.30 9.70 -24.43
C LEU A 37 -15.37 9.28 -23.44
N LYS A 38 -16.34 10.16 -23.19
CA LYS A 38 -17.61 9.84 -22.54
C LYS A 38 -18.63 9.46 -23.61
N VAL A 39 -19.13 8.23 -23.55
CA VAL A 39 -20.04 7.61 -24.52
C VAL A 39 -21.28 7.04 -23.83
N PRO A 40 -22.42 6.87 -24.51
CA PRO A 40 -23.60 6.31 -23.87
C PRO A 40 -23.40 4.81 -23.61
N LEU A 41 -24.24 4.26 -22.74
CA LEU A 41 -24.39 2.82 -22.52
C LEU A 41 -24.70 2.15 -23.87
N LYS A 42 -24.07 1.00 -24.10
CA LYS A 42 -24.36 0.12 -25.24
C LYS A 42 -24.18 -1.33 -24.80
N LEU A 43 -25.21 -2.15 -24.95
CA LEU A 43 -25.33 -3.48 -24.36
C LEU A 43 -25.56 -4.55 -25.43
N ASP A 44 -24.64 -5.50 -25.52
CA ASP A 44 -24.86 -6.76 -26.24
C ASP A 44 -25.80 -7.63 -25.41
N THR A 45 -27.01 -7.81 -25.94
CA THR A 45 -28.10 -8.60 -25.36
C THR A 45 -28.22 -9.99 -26.00
N THR A 46 -27.27 -10.41 -26.84
CA THR A 46 -27.32 -11.74 -27.47
C THR A 46 -27.36 -12.86 -26.43
N GLY A 47 -28.40 -13.71 -26.50
CA GLY A 47 -28.63 -14.80 -25.54
C GLY A 47 -29.21 -14.36 -24.18
N CYS A 48 -29.64 -13.11 -24.03
CA CYS A 48 -30.40 -12.64 -22.86
C CYS A 48 -31.89 -13.03 -22.95
N SER A 49 -32.67 -12.85 -21.87
CA SER A 49 -34.14 -12.97 -21.95
C SER A 49 -34.76 -11.72 -22.60
N ILE A 50 -36.03 -11.81 -22.98
CA ILE A 50 -36.78 -10.68 -23.56
C ILE A 50 -36.84 -9.52 -22.55
N GLU A 51 -37.22 -9.80 -21.30
CA GLU A 51 -37.25 -8.81 -20.21
C GLU A 51 -35.89 -8.12 -19.99
N THR A 52 -34.79 -8.89 -20.05
CA THR A 52 -33.42 -8.34 -19.94
C THR A 52 -33.04 -7.48 -21.15
N THR A 53 -33.58 -7.81 -22.33
CA THR A 53 -33.33 -7.04 -23.57
C THR A 53 -34.12 -5.74 -23.57
N GLU A 54 -35.36 -5.74 -23.09
CA GLU A 54 -36.21 -4.55 -22.95
C GLU A 54 -35.58 -3.57 -21.94
N PHE A 55 -35.21 -4.06 -20.74
CA PHE A 55 -34.52 -3.25 -19.72
C PHE A 55 -33.21 -2.63 -20.25
N ALA A 56 -32.40 -3.41 -20.99
CA ALA A 56 -31.18 -2.90 -21.60
C ALA A 56 -31.43 -1.80 -22.66
N GLN A 57 -32.55 -1.85 -23.38
CA GLN A 57 -32.93 -0.81 -24.34
C GLN A 57 -33.39 0.48 -23.65
N GLU A 58 -34.09 0.37 -22.51
CA GLU A 58 -34.46 1.51 -21.67
C GLU A 58 -33.21 2.21 -21.11
N ASP A 59 -32.26 1.46 -20.55
CA ASP A 59 -30.96 1.97 -20.08
C ASP A 59 -30.16 2.68 -21.19
N GLU A 60 -30.08 2.09 -22.40
CA GLU A 60 -29.40 2.71 -23.55
C GLU A 60 -30.05 4.04 -23.96
N GLU A 61 -31.39 4.09 -24.02
CA GLU A 61 -32.09 5.29 -24.47
C GLU A 61 -32.04 6.40 -23.42
N PHE A 62 -32.20 6.07 -22.13
CA PHE A 62 -31.97 6.99 -21.02
C PHE A 62 -30.55 7.57 -21.05
N SER A 63 -29.54 6.73 -21.29
CA SER A 63 -28.14 7.16 -21.41
C SER A 63 -27.90 8.11 -22.58
N ARG A 64 -28.52 7.87 -23.75
CA ARG A 64 -28.44 8.79 -24.90
C ARG A 64 -29.09 10.14 -24.59
N GLN A 65 -30.19 10.16 -23.85
CA GLN A 65 -30.85 11.41 -23.43
C GLN A 65 -29.99 12.20 -22.43
N CYS A 66 -29.36 11.52 -21.46
CA CYS A 66 -28.38 12.11 -20.55
C CYS A 66 -27.19 12.74 -21.31
N LEU A 67 -26.57 12.00 -22.22
CA LEU A 67 -25.44 12.52 -23.01
C LEU A 67 -25.86 13.67 -23.92
N LYS A 68 -27.08 13.65 -24.47
CA LYS A 68 -27.63 14.76 -25.26
C LYS A 68 -27.78 16.03 -24.40
N ARG A 69 -28.31 15.91 -23.17
CA ARG A 69 -28.43 17.02 -22.20
C ARG A 69 -27.09 17.68 -21.94
N GLU A 70 -26.09 16.87 -21.59
CA GLU A 70 -24.75 17.31 -21.25
C GLU A 70 -24.08 18.04 -22.42
N ARG A 71 -24.26 17.53 -23.65
CA ARG A 71 -23.79 18.18 -24.89
C ARG A 71 -24.43 19.55 -25.12
N GLU A 72 -25.73 19.68 -24.92
CA GLU A 72 -26.46 20.95 -25.06
C GLU A 72 -25.91 21.97 -24.06
N ILE A 73 -25.69 21.58 -22.80
CA ILE A 73 -25.14 22.44 -21.75
C ILE A 73 -23.70 22.88 -22.04
N TYR A 74 -22.80 21.97 -22.44
CA TYR A 74 -21.44 22.35 -22.86
C TYR A 74 -21.40 23.22 -24.12
N THR A 75 -22.47 23.23 -24.93
CA THR A 75 -22.58 24.14 -26.08
C THR A 75 -23.08 25.54 -25.68
N LEU A 76 -23.79 25.65 -24.55
CA LEU A 76 -24.31 26.90 -24.01
C LEU A 76 -23.30 27.65 -23.11
N LEU A 77 -22.47 26.91 -22.37
CA LEU A 77 -21.48 27.49 -21.46
C LEU A 77 -20.21 27.93 -22.20
N PRO A 78 -19.75 29.20 -22.05
CA PRO A 78 -18.41 29.58 -22.51
C PRO A 78 -17.32 28.93 -21.64
N PRO A 79 -16.08 28.77 -22.14
CA PRO A 79 -14.99 28.19 -21.37
C PRO A 79 -14.73 28.94 -20.05
N HIS A 80 -14.70 28.19 -18.95
CA HIS A 80 -14.49 28.72 -17.61
C HIS A 80 -13.42 27.91 -16.88
N ILE A 81 -12.54 28.58 -16.11
CA ILE A 81 -11.37 27.94 -15.47
C ILE A 81 -11.76 26.78 -14.53
N GLY A 82 -12.93 26.88 -13.90
CA GLY A 82 -13.44 25.87 -12.95
C GLY A 82 -14.47 24.89 -13.53
N VAL A 83 -14.74 24.91 -14.84
CA VAL A 83 -15.62 23.95 -15.52
C VAL A 83 -14.79 23.12 -16.51
N LEU A 84 -15.01 21.80 -16.56
CA LEU A 84 -14.30 20.92 -17.48
C LEU A 84 -14.63 21.28 -18.93
N THR A 85 -13.65 21.78 -19.68
CA THR A 85 -13.87 22.16 -21.08
C THR A 85 -13.70 20.95 -22.00
N PRO A 86 -14.70 20.57 -22.83
CA PRO A 86 -14.55 19.50 -23.80
C PRO A 86 -13.61 19.89 -24.94
N ILE A 87 -12.84 18.92 -25.43
CA ILE A 87 -11.97 19.03 -26.60
C ILE A 87 -12.83 18.97 -27.88
N GLU A 88 -13.81 18.05 -27.90
CA GLU A 88 -14.67 17.79 -29.05
C GLU A 88 -16.05 17.33 -28.57
N ILE A 89 -17.11 17.86 -29.18
CA ILE A 89 -18.50 17.42 -28.96
C ILE A 89 -19.02 16.80 -30.25
N SER A 90 -19.29 15.50 -30.23
CA SER A 90 -19.78 14.74 -31.39
C SER A 90 -21.22 14.24 -31.17
N ALA A 91 -21.86 13.69 -32.19
CA ALA A 91 -23.22 13.15 -32.09
C ALA A 91 -23.33 11.99 -31.08
N THR A 92 -22.27 11.21 -30.89
CA THR A 92 -22.24 9.92 -30.19
C THR A 92 -21.32 9.88 -28.96
N ALA A 93 -20.50 10.91 -28.75
CA ALA A 93 -19.51 10.98 -27.69
C ALA A 93 -19.12 12.44 -27.35
N ILE A 94 -18.68 12.69 -26.12
CA ILE A 94 -17.96 13.91 -25.73
C ILE A 94 -16.51 13.54 -25.41
N ARG A 95 -15.55 14.32 -25.92
CA ARG A 95 -14.12 14.14 -25.68
C ARG A 95 -13.63 15.18 -24.68
N PHE A 96 -12.91 14.76 -23.64
CA PHE A 96 -12.35 15.61 -22.60
C PHE A 96 -10.83 15.39 -22.44
N PRO A 97 -10.09 16.35 -21.86
CA PRO A 97 -8.74 16.07 -21.38
C PRO A 97 -8.76 15.02 -20.26
N PHE A 98 -7.78 14.12 -20.25
CA PHE A 98 -7.56 13.20 -19.15
C PHE A 98 -6.94 13.94 -17.96
N LEU A 99 -7.58 13.87 -16.78
CA LEU A 99 -7.07 14.44 -15.53
C LEU A 99 -6.69 13.31 -14.57
N GLN A 100 -5.38 13.17 -14.30
CA GLN A 100 -4.82 11.97 -13.66
C GLN A 100 -5.17 11.82 -12.17
N ASN A 101 -5.53 12.92 -11.50
CA ASN A 101 -5.85 12.93 -10.07
C ASN A 101 -7.30 12.48 -9.76
N GLY A 102 -8.13 12.23 -10.78
CA GLY A 102 -9.50 11.73 -10.60
C GLY A 102 -10.46 12.74 -9.98
N ASP A 103 -11.51 12.23 -9.33
CA ASP A 103 -12.52 13.04 -8.65
C ASP A 103 -12.09 13.47 -7.23
N LEU A 104 -12.63 14.58 -6.76
CA LEU A 104 -12.27 15.21 -5.50
C LEU A 104 -12.67 14.37 -4.28
N ARG A 105 -13.76 13.58 -4.32
CA ARG A 105 -14.11 12.68 -3.22
C ARG A 105 -13.05 11.60 -3.04
N THR A 106 -12.69 10.89 -4.10
CA THR A 106 -11.62 9.90 -4.09
C THR A 106 -10.29 10.53 -3.68
N TYR A 107 -9.97 11.72 -4.19
CA TYR A 107 -8.76 12.46 -3.84
C TYR A 107 -8.71 12.85 -2.34
N LEU A 108 -9.82 13.30 -1.77
CA LEU A 108 -9.94 13.62 -0.34
C LEU A 108 -9.80 12.36 0.55
N GLN A 109 -10.34 11.22 0.13
CA GLN A 109 -10.22 9.96 0.86
C GLN A 109 -8.77 9.44 0.85
N VAL A 110 -8.09 9.45 -0.29
CA VAL A 110 -6.72 8.92 -0.44
C VAL A 110 -5.65 9.89 0.11
N HIS A 111 -5.85 11.21 -0.01
CA HIS A 111 -4.84 12.21 0.32
C HIS A 111 -5.23 13.15 1.49
N GLY A 112 -6.38 12.94 2.12
CA GLY A 112 -6.99 13.85 3.10
C GLY A 112 -6.06 14.38 4.20
N SER A 113 -5.17 13.54 4.73
CA SER A 113 -4.20 13.91 5.79
C SER A 113 -3.02 14.76 5.31
N ARG A 114 -2.76 14.81 3.99
CA ARG A 114 -1.68 15.58 3.36
C ARG A 114 -2.16 16.94 2.82
N ILE A 115 -3.48 17.10 2.63
CA ILE A 115 -4.08 18.31 2.06
C ILE A 115 -4.25 19.36 3.16
N SER A 116 -3.52 20.47 3.03
CA SER A 116 -3.61 21.61 3.96
C SER A 116 -5.01 22.25 3.97
N MET A 117 -5.39 22.87 5.10
CA MET A 117 -6.64 23.64 5.16
C MET A 117 -6.68 24.78 4.14
N SER A 118 -5.56 25.44 3.84
CA SER A 118 -5.49 26.47 2.79
C SER A 118 -5.85 25.94 1.40
N THR A 119 -5.52 24.68 1.09
CA THR A 119 -5.92 24.05 -0.17
C THR A 119 -7.42 23.73 -0.16
N ARG A 120 -7.97 23.24 0.97
CA ARG A 120 -9.41 23.01 1.13
C ARG A 120 -10.22 24.32 0.99
N GLU A 121 -9.73 25.44 1.55
CA GLU A 121 -10.32 26.78 1.37
C GLU A 121 -10.27 27.26 -0.09
N GLN A 122 -9.17 26.99 -0.82
CA GLN A 122 -9.07 27.29 -2.25
C GLN A 122 -10.07 26.48 -3.08
N TRP A 123 -10.24 25.20 -2.75
CA TRP A 123 -11.22 24.31 -3.38
C TRP A 123 -12.67 24.70 -3.09
N VAL A 124 -13.01 25.05 -1.84
CA VAL A 124 -14.33 25.60 -1.48
C VAL A 124 -14.65 26.83 -2.33
N ARG A 125 -13.70 27.77 -2.48
CA ARG A 125 -13.90 28.96 -3.30
C ARG A 125 -14.08 28.62 -4.78
N ALA A 126 -13.17 27.83 -5.36
CA ALA A 126 -13.22 27.45 -6.77
C ALA A 126 -14.51 26.68 -7.13
N ALA A 127 -14.97 25.79 -6.26
CA ALA A 127 -16.21 25.05 -6.45
C ALA A 127 -17.43 25.98 -6.49
N VAL A 128 -17.59 26.87 -5.50
CA VAL A 128 -18.73 27.79 -5.45
C VAL A 128 -18.68 28.84 -6.56
N GLU A 129 -17.50 29.32 -6.95
CA GLU A 129 -17.33 30.21 -8.11
C GLU A 129 -17.74 29.51 -9.42
N SER A 130 -17.39 28.23 -9.60
CA SER A 130 -17.81 27.43 -10.76
C SER A 130 -19.32 27.22 -10.83
N ILE A 131 -19.95 26.90 -9.70
CA ILE A 131 -21.40 26.69 -9.61
C ILE A 131 -22.14 28.02 -9.83
N SER A 132 -21.67 29.12 -9.23
CA SER A 132 -22.20 30.46 -9.46
C SER A 132 -22.08 30.90 -10.92
N PHE A 133 -21.00 30.51 -11.62
CA PHE A 133 -20.86 30.73 -13.06
C PHE A 133 -21.93 29.97 -13.85
N VAL A 134 -22.11 28.66 -13.60
CA VAL A 134 -23.14 27.84 -14.29
C VAL A 134 -24.55 28.40 -14.05
N HIS A 135 -24.87 28.78 -12.81
CA HIS A 135 -26.16 29.37 -12.45
C HIS A 135 -26.45 30.69 -13.19
N SER A 136 -25.42 31.47 -13.54
CA SER A 136 -25.60 32.72 -14.29
C SER A 136 -26.15 32.53 -15.71
N PHE A 137 -26.06 31.31 -16.26
CA PHE A 137 -26.67 30.92 -17.54
C PHE A 137 -28.07 30.29 -17.38
N GLY A 138 -28.63 30.29 -16.16
CA GLY A 138 -29.95 29.70 -15.87
C GLY A 138 -29.94 28.16 -15.80
N ILE A 139 -28.77 27.56 -15.60
CA ILE A 139 -28.56 26.11 -15.48
C ILE A 139 -28.36 25.76 -14.00
N LEU A 140 -29.09 24.77 -13.50
CA LEU A 140 -28.81 24.10 -12.23
C LEU A 140 -28.15 22.75 -12.54
N HIS A 141 -27.15 22.36 -11.77
CA HIS A 141 -26.43 21.11 -11.99
C HIS A 141 -27.25 19.89 -11.53
N CYS A 142 -27.99 20.01 -10.41
CA CYS A 142 -28.91 18.99 -9.88
C CYS A 142 -28.27 17.62 -9.56
N ASP A 143 -26.95 17.61 -9.34
CA ASP A 143 -26.17 16.46 -8.83
C ASP A 143 -24.82 16.98 -8.29
N LEU A 144 -24.85 17.95 -7.37
CA LEU A 144 -23.61 18.53 -6.83
C LEU A 144 -23.05 17.66 -5.70
N SER A 145 -21.85 17.10 -5.89
CA SER A 145 -21.03 16.50 -4.83
C SER A 145 -19.55 16.51 -5.22
N ALA A 146 -18.63 16.16 -4.31
CA ALA A 146 -17.20 16.10 -4.65
C ALA A 146 -16.84 15.02 -5.69
N ARG A 147 -17.76 14.09 -6.05
CA ARG A 147 -17.54 13.16 -7.18
C ARG A 147 -17.58 13.87 -8.54
N ASN A 148 -18.32 14.97 -8.63
CA ASN A 148 -18.52 15.72 -9.88
C ASN A 148 -17.56 16.92 -10.00
N PHE A 149 -16.51 16.97 -9.17
CA PHE A 149 -15.36 17.86 -9.34
C PHE A 149 -14.10 17.03 -9.59
N LEU A 150 -13.49 17.16 -10.76
CA LEU A 150 -12.18 16.57 -11.04
C LEU A 150 -11.05 17.47 -10.53
N VAL A 151 -9.98 16.84 -10.04
CA VAL A 151 -8.74 17.53 -9.65
C VAL A 151 -7.80 17.54 -10.86
N ALA A 152 -7.37 18.72 -11.31
CA ALA A 152 -6.39 18.85 -12.39
C ALA A 152 -4.95 18.65 -11.89
N ASP A 153 -3.99 18.56 -12.82
CA ASP A 153 -2.56 18.36 -12.52
C ASP A 153 -1.96 19.49 -11.66
N ASP A 154 -2.51 20.70 -11.79
CA ASP A 154 -2.15 21.91 -11.02
C ASP A 154 -2.96 22.06 -9.71
N LEU A 155 -3.71 21.02 -9.32
CA LEU A 155 -4.65 20.97 -8.19
C LEU A 155 -5.85 21.94 -8.31
N THR A 156 -6.12 22.53 -9.48
CA THR A 156 -7.37 23.27 -9.70
C THR A 156 -8.56 22.31 -9.86
N LEU A 157 -9.75 22.72 -9.40
CA LEU A 157 -10.97 21.93 -9.57
C LEU A 157 -11.64 22.21 -10.91
N LYS A 158 -12.24 21.17 -11.51
CA LYS A 158 -13.08 21.25 -12.72
C LYS A 158 -14.42 20.57 -12.46
N LEU A 159 -15.51 21.33 -12.43
CA LEU A 159 -16.88 20.82 -12.40
C LEU A 159 -17.19 20.06 -13.70
N CYS A 160 -17.79 18.87 -13.59
CA CYS A 160 -18.13 18.01 -14.71
C CYS A 160 -19.44 17.21 -14.46
N ASP A 161 -19.93 16.54 -15.51
CA ASP A 161 -21.14 15.70 -15.53
C ASP A 161 -22.49 16.44 -15.47
N PHE A 162 -22.79 17.18 -16.53
CA PHE A 162 -24.07 17.90 -16.69
C PHE A 162 -25.22 17.00 -17.20
N ALA A 163 -25.19 15.69 -16.94
CA ALA A 163 -26.22 14.76 -17.38
C ALA A 163 -27.58 14.96 -16.66
N GLY A 164 -27.54 15.24 -15.35
CA GLY A 164 -28.73 15.48 -14.51
C GLY A 164 -29.29 16.91 -14.60
N SER A 165 -28.52 17.83 -15.16
CA SER A 165 -28.73 19.28 -15.09
C SER A 165 -29.94 19.79 -15.88
N THR A 166 -30.46 20.94 -15.47
CA THR A 166 -31.57 21.63 -16.15
C THR A 166 -31.10 22.38 -17.39
N LEU A 167 -31.98 22.57 -18.37
CA LEU A 167 -31.77 23.52 -19.46
C LEU A 167 -32.30 24.91 -19.06
N PRO A 168 -31.76 26.01 -19.63
CA PRO A 168 -32.23 27.36 -19.34
C PRO A 168 -33.74 27.52 -19.64
N GLY A 169 -34.52 27.80 -18.59
CA GLY A 169 -35.98 27.95 -18.69
C GLY A 169 -36.76 26.64 -18.74
N ASP A 170 -36.11 25.48 -18.55
CA ASP A 170 -36.80 24.21 -18.35
C ASP A 170 -37.14 24.00 -16.86
N HIS A 171 -38.33 23.48 -16.59
CA HIS A 171 -38.87 23.15 -15.28
C HIS A 171 -39.36 21.69 -15.22
N SER A 172 -38.91 20.86 -16.18
CA SER A 172 -39.14 19.42 -16.18
C SER A 172 -38.47 18.74 -14.98
N ALA A 173 -38.93 17.53 -14.65
CA ALA A 173 -38.30 16.73 -13.60
C ALA A 173 -36.86 16.36 -14.02
N PRO A 174 -35.89 16.35 -13.08
CA PRO A 174 -34.51 16.01 -13.40
C PRO A 174 -34.41 14.57 -13.93
N LEU A 175 -33.48 14.34 -14.86
CA LEU A 175 -33.25 13.00 -15.41
C LEU A 175 -32.55 12.07 -14.42
N VAL A 176 -31.73 12.63 -13.53
CA VAL A 176 -30.94 11.90 -12.53
C VAL A 176 -31.38 12.35 -11.15
N SER A 177 -31.35 11.44 -10.17
CA SER A 177 -31.63 11.76 -8.77
C SER A 177 -30.32 12.06 -8.03
N GLU A 178 -30.29 13.18 -7.30
CA GLU A 178 -29.18 13.58 -6.43
C GLU A 178 -28.84 12.52 -5.39
N GLU A 179 -27.58 12.48 -4.96
CA GLU A 179 -27.15 11.80 -3.73
C GLU A 179 -27.98 12.24 -2.51
N VAL A 180 -28.44 11.27 -1.71
CA VAL A 180 -29.28 11.49 -0.52
C VAL A 180 -28.71 12.55 0.45
N ARG A 181 -27.39 12.57 0.64
CA ARG A 181 -26.70 13.51 1.54
C ARG A 181 -26.64 14.97 1.03
N TYR A 182 -26.96 15.18 -0.24
CA TYR A 182 -26.95 16.46 -0.95
C TYR A 182 -28.37 16.90 -1.32
N ARG A 183 -29.32 15.97 -1.28
CA ARG A 183 -30.74 16.22 -1.54
C ARG A 183 -31.41 16.89 -0.35
N LYS A 184 -32.10 18.00 -0.61
CA LYS A 184 -32.98 18.66 0.37
C LYS A 184 -34.34 17.95 0.43
N ILE A 185 -34.81 17.59 1.62
CA ILE A 185 -36.09 16.89 1.81
C ILE A 185 -37.15 17.85 2.35
N GLU A 186 -38.19 18.13 1.54
CA GLU A 186 -39.31 19.03 1.89
C GLU A 186 -40.67 18.30 1.83
N GLY A 187 -40.86 17.32 2.73
CA GLY A 187 -42.14 16.63 2.91
C GLY A 187 -42.46 15.58 1.84
N ILE A 188 -43.76 15.30 1.65
CA ILE A 188 -44.26 14.12 0.91
C ILE A 188 -44.40 14.38 -0.62
N ALA A 189 -44.27 15.63 -1.07
CA ALA A 189 -44.31 15.97 -2.49
C ALA A 189 -42.90 15.85 -3.08
N ALA A 190 -42.75 15.11 -4.20
CA ALA A 190 -41.48 14.97 -4.91
C ALA A 190 -40.91 16.36 -5.25
N SER A 191 -39.72 16.65 -4.71
CA SER A 191 -39.10 17.97 -4.78
C SER A 191 -38.73 18.35 -6.21
N THR A 192 -39.46 19.29 -6.79
CA THR A 192 -39.05 19.96 -8.03
C THR A 192 -37.71 20.67 -7.82
N GLN A 193 -36.77 20.47 -8.74
CA GLN A 193 -35.46 21.10 -8.65
C GLN A 193 -35.56 22.62 -8.62
N SER A 194 -34.76 23.24 -7.76
CA SER A 194 -34.81 24.68 -7.51
C SER A 194 -33.46 25.22 -7.08
N THR A 195 -33.28 26.53 -7.13
CA THR A 195 -32.08 27.17 -6.56
C THR A 195 -31.89 26.84 -5.07
N GLN A 196 -32.95 26.49 -4.34
CA GLN A 196 -32.90 26.15 -2.92
C GLN A 196 -32.52 24.69 -2.62
N THR A 197 -32.79 23.75 -3.52
CA THR A 197 -32.25 22.37 -3.42
C THR A 197 -30.75 22.40 -3.75
N GLU A 198 -30.39 23.08 -4.82
CA GLU A 198 -29.00 23.27 -5.26
C GLU A 198 -28.13 23.99 -4.20
N LEU A 199 -28.68 24.99 -3.51
CA LEU A 199 -28.01 25.67 -2.39
C LEU A 199 -27.76 24.75 -1.19
N PHE A 200 -28.68 23.82 -0.90
CA PHE A 200 -28.47 22.80 0.13
C PHE A 200 -27.30 21.89 -0.25
N ALA A 201 -27.25 21.43 -1.51
CA ALA A 201 -26.16 20.62 -2.04
C ALA A 201 -24.81 21.36 -1.99
N ILE A 202 -24.77 22.67 -2.28
CA ILE A 202 -23.58 23.53 -2.07
C ILE A 202 -23.13 23.50 -0.59
N GLY A 203 -24.07 23.57 0.37
CA GLY A 203 -23.76 23.45 1.79
C GLY A 203 -23.09 22.11 2.14
N SER A 204 -23.66 21.00 1.65
CA SER A 204 -23.12 19.65 1.83
C SER A 204 -21.75 19.45 1.15
N LEU A 205 -21.52 20.05 -0.01
CA LEU A 205 -20.23 20.06 -0.71
C LEU A 205 -19.15 20.82 0.07
N ILE A 206 -19.47 22.00 0.64
CA ILE A 206 -18.54 22.76 1.47
C ILE A 206 -18.18 21.94 2.73
N TYR A 207 -19.17 21.30 3.37
CA TYR A 207 -18.94 20.40 4.50
C TYR A 207 -17.98 19.26 4.12
N GLU A 208 -18.20 18.60 2.98
CA GLU A 208 -17.38 17.49 2.50
C GLU A 208 -15.94 17.91 2.22
N ILE A 209 -15.70 19.02 1.52
CA ILE A 209 -14.35 19.51 1.22
C ILE A 209 -13.59 19.84 2.52
N ILE A 210 -14.27 20.42 3.50
CA ILE A 210 -13.67 20.84 4.77
C ILE A 210 -13.38 19.65 5.69
N THR A 211 -14.31 18.72 5.85
CA THR A 211 -14.17 17.56 6.75
C THR A 211 -13.50 16.35 6.10
N GLY A 212 -13.47 16.28 4.77
CA GLY A 212 -12.97 15.16 3.97
C GLY A 212 -13.97 14.00 3.79
N HIS A 213 -15.18 14.11 4.35
CA HIS A 213 -16.21 13.06 4.36
C HIS A 213 -17.58 13.71 4.13
N PRO A 214 -18.53 13.05 3.44
CA PRO A 214 -19.85 13.62 3.21
C PRO A 214 -20.63 13.75 4.54
N PRO A 215 -21.70 14.57 4.59
CA PRO A 215 -22.50 14.70 5.81
C PRO A 215 -23.17 13.38 6.17
N TYR A 216 -23.14 12.98 7.45
CA TYR A 216 -23.65 11.68 7.93
C TYR A 216 -23.05 10.46 7.17
N ASP A 217 -21.74 10.45 6.94
CA ASP A 217 -21.00 9.35 6.30
C ASP A 217 -21.18 7.98 7.01
N ASP A 218 -21.48 8.00 8.31
CA ASP A 218 -21.62 6.82 9.18
C ASP A 218 -23.03 6.21 9.22
N LEU A 219 -24.02 6.82 8.57
CA LEU A 219 -25.44 6.41 8.60
C LEU A 219 -25.90 5.73 7.30
N SER A 220 -27.04 5.02 7.34
CA SER A 220 -27.69 4.55 6.10
C SER A 220 -28.37 5.71 5.36
N ASP A 221 -28.65 5.53 4.07
CA ASP A 221 -29.38 6.54 3.29
C ASP A 221 -30.79 6.74 3.88
N GLU A 222 -31.45 5.66 4.32
CA GLU A 222 -32.75 5.70 4.98
C GLU A 222 -32.72 6.51 6.30
N ASP A 223 -31.67 6.34 7.12
CA ASP A 223 -31.49 7.12 8.36
C ASP A 223 -31.26 8.62 8.06
N VAL A 224 -30.53 8.93 6.98
CA VAL A 224 -30.30 10.33 6.55
C VAL A 224 -31.59 10.96 6.04
N GLU A 225 -32.38 10.24 5.25
CA GLU A 225 -33.68 10.74 4.78
C GLU A 225 -34.64 11.00 5.97
N GLU A 226 -34.67 10.11 6.97
CA GLU A 226 -35.47 10.32 8.18
C GLU A 226 -35.02 11.54 9.00
N ARG A 227 -33.70 11.78 9.10
CA ARG A 227 -33.14 12.94 9.81
C ARG A 227 -33.42 14.26 9.09
N TYR A 228 -33.13 14.33 7.80
CA TYR A 228 -33.41 15.51 6.99
C TYR A 228 -34.92 15.84 6.97
N GLY A 229 -35.79 14.83 6.91
CA GLY A 229 -37.24 15.00 7.06
C GLY A 229 -37.68 15.55 8.43
N LYS A 230 -36.89 15.36 9.49
CA LYS A 230 -37.07 15.95 10.82
C LYS A 230 -36.35 17.29 11.03
N GLN A 231 -35.66 17.81 10.00
CA GLN A 231 -34.73 18.94 10.08
C GLN A 231 -33.58 18.72 11.08
N ASP A 232 -33.22 17.46 11.37
CA ASP A 232 -32.02 17.10 12.11
C ASP A 232 -30.82 17.19 11.16
N LEU A 233 -30.04 18.28 11.30
CA LEU A 233 -28.91 18.59 10.44
C LEU A 233 -27.57 18.22 11.13
N PRO A 234 -26.52 17.87 10.35
CA PRO A 234 -25.23 17.46 10.88
C PRO A 234 -24.62 18.50 11.85
N PRO A 235 -23.96 18.05 12.94
CA PRO A 235 -23.34 18.97 13.89
C PRO A 235 -22.15 19.71 13.25
N LEU A 236 -22.16 21.04 13.35
CA LEU A 236 -21.13 21.93 12.77
C LEU A 236 -20.09 22.40 13.81
N GLU A 237 -19.98 21.73 14.95
CA GLU A 237 -19.03 22.06 16.00
C GLU A 237 -17.58 21.89 15.50
N ASN A 238 -16.80 22.97 15.52
CA ASN A 238 -15.42 23.06 15.02
C ASN A 238 -15.26 22.91 13.49
N VAL A 239 -16.34 22.95 12.71
CA VAL A 239 -16.29 22.91 11.24
C VAL A 239 -16.03 24.31 10.68
N GLN A 240 -15.01 24.48 9.82
CA GLN A 240 -14.80 25.74 9.12
C GLN A 240 -15.96 26.02 8.15
N TYR A 241 -16.28 27.30 7.92
CA TYR A 241 -17.46 27.73 7.17
C TYR A 241 -18.83 27.29 7.75
N ALA A 242 -18.90 26.81 8.99
CA ALA A 242 -20.16 26.39 9.66
C ALA A 242 -21.33 27.38 9.46
N HIS A 243 -21.09 28.70 9.57
CA HIS A 243 -22.13 29.71 9.38
C HIS A 243 -22.65 29.81 7.93
N ILE A 244 -21.82 29.48 6.92
CA ILE A 244 -22.21 29.43 5.51
C ILE A 244 -22.95 28.11 5.24
N ILE A 245 -22.40 26.98 5.69
CA ILE A 245 -23.01 25.65 5.57
C ILE A 245 -24.42 25.66 6.18
N GLN A 246 -24.56 26.21 7.40
CA GLN A 246 -25.84 26.35 8.07
C GLN A 246 -26.83 27.21 7.28
N LYS A 247 -26.41 28.40 6.80
CA LYS A 247 -27.26 29.24 5.94
C LYS A 247 -27.68 28.53 4.66
N CYS A 248 -26.79 27.77 4.03
CA CYS A 248 -27.13 26.96 2.85
C CYS A 248 -28.22 25.93 3.17
N TRP A 249 -28.06 25.15 4.25
CA TRP A 249 -29.04 24.15 4.65
C TRP A 249 -30.37 24.75 5.13
N THR A 250 -30.37 25.95 5.73
CA THR A 250 -31.60 26.63 6.21
C THR A 250 -32.16 27.66 5.22
N SER A 251 -31.83 27.61 3.92
CA SER A 251 -32.34 28.53 2.89
C SER A 251 -32.10 30.03 3.17
N GLY A 252 -30.97 30.35 3.80
CA GLY A 252 -30.53 31.71 4.13
C GLY A 252 -29.81 32.47 3.02
N TYR A 253 -29.69 31.89 1.82
CA TYR A 253 -29.16 32.55 0.62
C TYR A 253 -30.17 32.48 -0.53
N GLU A 254 -30.17 33.49 -1.40
CA GLU A 254 -31.06 33.55 -2.57
C GLU A 254 -30.47 32.82 -3.80
N ASN A 255 -29.15 32.81 -3.93
CA ASN A 255 -28.42 32.25 -5.07
C ASN A 255 -26.96 31.92 -4.71
N ALA A 256 -26.27 31.18 -5.58
CA ALA A 256 -24.86 30.78 -5.38
C ALA A 256 -23.87 31.98 -5.40
N GLU A 257 -24.20 33.09 -6.07
CA GLU A 257 -23.37 34.30 -6.08
C GLU A 257 -23.30 34.94 -4.68
N ALA A 258 -24.39 34.88 -3.91
CA ALA A 258 -24.42 35.32 -2.52
C ALA A 258 -23.53 34.46 -1.61
N VAL A 259 -23.46 33.14 -1.87
CA VAL A 259 -22.54 32.22 -1.18
C VAL A 259 -21.09 32.55 -1.53
N ALA A 260 -20.78 32.74 -2.82
CA ALA A 260 -19.45 33.12 -3.29
C ALA A 260 -18.95 34.41 -2.62
N LYS A 261 -19.83 35.42 -2.49
CA LYS A 261 -19.52 36.69 -1.82
C LYS A 261 -19.23 36.55 -0.32
N ASP A 262 -19.94 35.65 0.39
CA ASP A 262 -19.74 35.43 1.84
C ASP A 262 -18.46 34.58 2.13
N ILE A 263 -17.99 33.79 1.16
CA ILE A 263 -16.72 33.04 1.21
C ILE A 263 -15.49 33.96 1.00
N GLN A 264 -15.64 35.12 0.36
CA GLN A 264 -14.52 36.04 0.10
C GLN A 264 -14.13 36.86 1.35
N PRO A 265 -12.83 37.01 1.66
CA PRO A 265 -12.39 37.75 2.84
C PRO A 265 -12.65 39.26 2.71
N LYS A 266 -13.14 39.89 3.78
CA LYS A 266 -13.55 41.31 3.86
C LYS A 266 -12.52 42.37 3.42
N ASN A 267 -11.25 41.99 3.20
CA ASN A 267 -10.15 42.87 2.79
C ASN A 267 -9.79 42.79 1.28
N TRP A 268 -10.50 42.01 0.47
CA TRP A 268 -10.24 41.89 -0.99
C TRP A 268 -10.21 43.23 -1.74
N ASN A 269 -10.99 44.22 -1.30
CA ASN A 269 -11.04 45.56 -1.92
C ASN A 269 -9.70 46.31 -1.94
N LEU A 270 -8.68 45.89 -1.17
CA LEU A 270 -7.35 46.50 -1.20
C LEU A 270 -6.49 46.04 -2.40
N TYR A 271 -6.80 44.90 -3.02
CA TYR A 271 -6.01 44.32 -4.13
C TYR A 271 -6.50 44.74 -5.52
N ARG A 272 -7.58 45.53 -5.61
CA ARG A 272 -8.09 46.11 -6.87
C ARG A 272 -7.16 47.14 -7.54
N GLY A 273 -6.02 47.46 -6.94
CA GLY A 273 -5.07 48.49 -7.39
C GLY A 273 -3.74 47.96 -7.94
N ILE A 274 -3.59 46.65 -8.17
CA ILE A 274 -2.40 46.08 -8.83
C ILE A 274 -2.83 45.49 -10.17
N ASP A 275 -2.60 46.24 -11.25
CA ASP A 275 -2.83 45.78 -12.62
C ASP A 275 -2.05 44.49 -12.89
N THR A 276 -2.79 43.38 -13.03
CA THR A 276 -2.27 42.11 -13.55
C THR A 276 -3.09 41.71 -14.79
N PRO A 277 -2.45 41.21 -15.86
CA PRO A 277 -3.02 41.29 -17.21
C PRO A 277 -4.02 40.16 -17.53
N TRP A 278 -5.22 40.24 -16.95
CA TRP A 278 -6.29 39.25 -17.18
C TRP A 278 -7.37 39.70 -18.19
N HIS A 279 -7.25 40.90 -18.77
CA HIS A 279 -8.26 41.49 -19.66
C HIS A 279 -7.87 41.58 -21.16
N ALA A 280 -6.85 40.83 -21.61
CA ALA A 280 -6.25 41.03 -22.94
C ALA A 280 -5.99 39.73 -23.75
N TRP A 281 -6.92 38.76 -23.76
CA TRP A 281 -6.87 37.59 -24.66
C TRP A 281 -8.17 37.31 -25.44
N ASN A 282 -9.10 38.28 -25.52
CA ASN A 282 -9.95 38.39 -26.70
C ASN A 282 -9.16 39.13 -27.79
N TYR A 283 -9.14 38.58 -29.01
CA TYR A 283 -8.23 38.90 -30.13
C TYR A 283 -6.80 38.37 -30.02
N MET A 284 -6.57 37.12 -30.44
CA MET A 284 -5.82 36.76 -31.67
C MET A 284 -6.02 35.25 -31.95
N GLY A 285 -6.17 34.86 -33.21
CA GLY A 285 -6.39 33.45 -33.60
C GLY A 285 -5.33 32.92 -34.55
N ILE A 286 -5.33 31.59 -34.74
CA ILE A 286 -4.47 30.83 -35.69
C ILE A 286 -3.00 30.78 -35.20
N VAL A 287 -2.30 29.64 -35.11
CA VAL A 287 -1.84 28.76 -36.20
C VAL A 287 -1.81 27.28 -35.80
N ASN A 288 -2.20 26.42 -36.74
CA ASN A 288 -2.11 24.96 -36.74
C ASN A 288 -0.81 24.53 -37.44
N ILE A 289 0.01 23.63 -36.86
CA ILE A 289 1.14 23.00 -37.57
C ILE A 289 1.20 21.49 -37.27
N ASN A 290 0.69 20.73 -38.23
CA ASN A 290 0.86 19.30 -38.38
C ASN A 290 2.02 19.06 -39.38
N THR A 291 3.06 18.27 -39.09
CA THR A 291 3.90 17.59 -40.12
C THR A 291 4.86 16.55 -39.52
N SER A 292 4.83 15.33 -40.08
CA SER A 292 5.99 14.41 -40.16
C SER A 292 6.72 14.62 -41.50
N PRO A 293 7.99 14.19 -41.70
CA PRO A 293 8.18 12.97 -42.52
C PRO A 293 9.48 12.12 -42.34
N ARG A 294 9.30 10.79 -42.47
CA ARG A 294 10.06 9.79 -43.29
C ARG A 294 11.58 9.49 -43.14
N CYS A 295 11.82 8.20 -42.86
CA CYS A 295 12.65 7.19 -43.56
C CYS A 295 13.98 7.54 -44.28
N LEU A 296 15.02 6.72 -44.02
CA LEU A 296 15.86 6.08 -45.04
C LEU A 296 16.25 4.63 -44.64
N ILE A 297 16.47 3.77 -45.64
CA ILE A 297 16.81 2.32 -45.55
C ILE A 297 18.22 2.13 -46.10
N PHE A 298 19.04 1.20 -45.58
CA PHE A 298 20.14 0.57 -46.33
C PHE A 298 20.50 -0.84 -45.83
N ASP A 299 21.13 -1.63 -46.71
CA ASP A 299 21.21 -3.10 -46.70
C ASP A 299 22.35 -3.76 -45.88
N THR A 300 22.21 -5.08 -45.69
CA THR A 300 23.21 -6.03 -45.13
C THR A 300 24.25 -6.46 -46.19
N PRO A 301 25.44 -7.02 -45.83
CA PRO A 301 25.52 -8.46 -45.53
C PRO A 301 26.65 -9.00 -44.59
N LYS A 302 26.32 -10.09 -43.89
CA LYS A 302 27.13 -11.28 -43.48
C LYS A 302 28.68 -11.19 -43.33
N SER A 303 29.18 -11.63 -42.16
CA SER A 303 30.22 -12.68 -42.05
C SER A 303 30.29 -13.31 -40.63
N ASN A 304 30.78 -14.55 -40.54
CA ASN A 304 30.96 -15.31 -39.28
C ASN A 304 32.38 -15.12 -38.74
N HIS A 305 32.59 -15.20 -37.41
CA HIS A 305 33.44 -16.22 -36.73
C HIS A 305 33.49 -16.01 -35.19
N GLU A 306 33.28 -17.10 -34.44
CA GLU A 306 33.96 -17.58 -33.21
C GLU A 306 34.14 -16.63 -31.98
N ARG A 307 33.61 -16.99 -30.78
CA ARG A 307 34.24 -17.81 -29.71
C ARG A 307 35.60 -17.25 -29.23
N ALA A 308 35.92 -17.08 -27.95
CA ALA A 308 35.25 -17.32 -26.65
C ALA A 308 35.92 -16.37 -25.59
N LEU A 309 35.73 -16.39 -24.26
CA LEU A 309 35.15 -17.31 -23.27
C LEU A 309 34.36 -16.54 -22.18
N MET A 310 33.57 -17.27 -21.38
CA MET A 310 33.29 -16.97 -19.97
C MET A 310 33.77 -18.15 -19.12
N MET A 311 34.38 -17.91 -17.97
CA MET A 311 34.55 -18.93 -16.93
C MET A 311 33.49 -18.73 -15.84
N VAL A 312 32.60 -19.72 -15.73
CA VAL A 312 31.58 -19.84 -14.69
C VAL A 312 32.19 -20.58 -13.49
N SER A 313 31.95 -20.09 -12.28
CA SER A 313 32.05 -20.94 -11.08
C SER A 313 30.66 -21.53 -10.79
N THR A 314 30.63 -22.84 -10.52
CA THR A 314 29.41 -23.63 -10.36
C THR A 314 29.11 -23.91 -8.89
N PRO A 315 27.83 -24.07 -8.53
CA PRO A 315 27.39 -25.05 -7.55
C PRO A 315 27.01 -26.38 -8.23
N ALA A 316 27.15 -27.49 -7.50
CA ALA A 316 27.03 -28.85 -8.02
C ALA A 316 25.57 -29.29 -8.32
N PRO A 317 25.36 -30.29 -9.21
CA PRO A 317 24.04 -30.61 -9.76
C PRO A 317 23.27 -31.67 -8.94
N ALA A 318 21.93 -31.60 -8.98
CA ALA A 318 21.07 -32.69 -8.54
C ALA A 318 19.78 -32.84 -9.38
N SER A 319 19.84 -33.80 -10.32
CA SER A 319 18.70 -34.63 -10.78
C SER A 319 17.44 -33.95 -11.37
N ALA A 320 17.55 -33.49 -12.62
CA ALA A 320 16.39 -33.39 -13.51
C ALA A 320 16.06 -34.76 -14.15
N ILE A 321 15.37 -35.65 -13.42
CA ILE A 321 14.52 -36.71 -14.02
C ILE A 321 13.31 -36.97 -13.12
N ARG A 322 12.11 -36.57 -13.57
CA ARG A 322 10.90 -37.40 -13.37
C ARG A 322 10.06 -37.41 -14.64
N ALA A 323 9.91 -38.62 -15.17
CA ALA A 323 8.77 -38.94 -16.01
C ALA A 323 7.48 -38.93 -15.16
N SER A 324 6.35 -38.86 -15.85
CA SER A 324 5.01 -38.98 -15.30
C SER A 324 4.83 -40.21 -14.37
N LEU A 325 3.81 -40.11 -13.51
CA LEU A 325 3.28 -41.11 -12.57
C LEU A 325 4.05 -41.29 -11.24
N ARG A 326 3.38 -40.87 -10.15
CA ARG A 326 3.65 -41.40 -8.80
C ARG A 326 3.24 -42.87 -8.77
N ASP A 327 4.19 -43.77 -8.92
CA ASP A 327 4.03 -45.13 -8.41
C ASP A 327 5.36 -45.75 -7.93
N HIS A 328 5.30 -46.45 -6.79
CA HIS A 328 6.33 -47.30 -6.18
C HIS A 328 7.73 -46.72 -5.85
N ARG A 329 7.94 -46.41 -4.55
CA ARG A 329 9.10 -46.77 -3.67
C ARG A 329 9.00 -45.98 -2.35
N GLN A 330 8.24 -46.46 -1.37
CA GLN A 330 8.72 -47.28 -0.24
C GLN A 330 9.99 -46.75 0.47
N HIS A 331 9.81 -46.28 1.71
CA HIS A 331 10.88 -45.96 2.66
C HIS A 331 11.54 -47.23 3.22
N THR A 332 12.86 -47.19 3.42
CA THR A 332 13.59 -48.14 4.27
C THR A 332 13.64 -47.61 5.70
N GLY A 333 12.92 -48.22 6.66
CA GLY A 333 12.91 -47.72 8.04
C GLY A 333 11.98 -48.39 9.06
N SER A 334 12.16 -49.70 9.32
CA SER A 334 11.57 -50.48 10.45
C SER A 334 10.03 -50.63 10.53
N PRO A 335 9.51 -51.76 11.06
CA PRO A 335 8.10 -52.12 10.89
C PRO A 335 7.20 -51.68 12.06
N HIS A 336 6.21 -50.84 11.77
CA HIS A 336 5.02 -50.73 12.61
C HIS A 336 3.73 -50.82 11.78
N THR A 337 2.70 -51.37 12.42
CA THR A 337 1.48 -51.89 11.79
C THR A 337 0.72 -50.79 11.02
N PRO A 338 0.39 -50.98 9.73
CA PRO A 338 -0.30 -49.95 8.95
C PRO A 338 -1.72 -49.72 9.47
N THR A 339 -2.00 -48.48 9.89
CA THR A 339 -3.35 -48.05 10.27
C THR A 339 -4.27 -48.06 9.06
N ARG A 340 -5.27 -48.95 9.06
CA ARG A 340 -6.28 -49.10 8.02
C ARG A 340 -7.11 -47.81 7.88
N PHE A 341 -6.85 -47.02 6.85
CA PHE A 341 -7.84 -46.06 6.35
C PHE A 341 -9.02 -46.83 5.74
N VAL A 342 -10.23 -46.51 6.17
CA VAL A 342 -11.46 -47.10 5.65
C VAL A 342 -12.00 -46.19 4.54
N PRO A 343 -12.10 -46.66 3.28
CA PRO A 343 -12.75 -45.87 2.23
C PRO A 343 -14.27 -46.00 2.37
N SER A 344 -14.95 -44.92 2.76
CA SER A 344 -16.41 -44.84 2.67
C SER A 344 -16.82 -44.62 1.22
N THR A 345 -17.32 -45.67 0.60
CA THR A 345 -17.91 -45.71 -0.75
C THR A 345 -19.08 -44.75 -0.94
N PHE A 346 -19.09 -43.96 -2.02
CA PHE A 346 -20.08 -44.02 -3.12
C PHE A 346 -20.00 -42.79 -4.06
N SER A 347 -19.23 -42.91 -5.15
CA SER A 347 -19.41 -42.09 -6.35
C SER A 347 -18.81 -42.82 -7.56
N SER A 348 -19.55 -42.90 -8.66
CA SER A 348 -19.20 -43.71 -9.84
C SER A 348 -17.98 -43.17 -10.60
N PRO A 349 -17.16 -44.03 -11.23
CA PRO A 349 -16.00 -43.60 -12.00
C PRO A 349 -16.44 -43.01 -13.35
N GLY A 350 -16.68 -41.68 -13.38
CA GLY A 350 -17.12 -40.99 -14.60
C GLY A 350 -17.07 -39.46 -14.57
N SER A 351 -16.79 -38.83 -13.42
CA SER A 351 -16.57 -37.38 -13.31
C SER A 351 -15.65 -37.09 -12.11
N THR A 352 -15.00 -35.92 -12.11
CA THR A 352 -14.00 -35.45 -11.12
C THR A 352 -12.62 -36.13 -11.13
N LEU A 353 -12.04 -36.34 -12.31
CA LEU A 353 -10.57 -36.43 -12.47
C LEU A 353 -10.04 -35.24 -13.28
N ARG A 354 -10.28 -34.02 -12.79
CA ARG A 354 -9.27 -32.98 -12.93
C ARG A 354 -8.35 -33.14 -11.74
N GLN A 355 -7.09 -33.48 -11.98
CA GLN A 355 -6.06 -33.35 -10.97
C GLN A 355 -6.03 -31.86 -10.60
N GLU A 356 -6.14 -31.52 -9.32
CA GLU A 356 -5.73 -30.20 -8.86
C GLU A 356 -4.21 -30.15 -9.04
N GLU A 357 -3.75 -29.41 -10.05
CA GLU A 357 -2.32 -29.23 -10.27
C GLU A 357 -1.69 -28.52 -9.07
N ASP A 358 -0.49 -28.97 -8.68
CA ASP A 358 0.26 -28.40 -7.57
C ASP A 358 0.53 -26.90 -7.86
N ALA A 359 0.18 -26.03 -6.92
CA ALA A 359 0.31 -24.59 -7.13
C ALA A 359 1.77 -24.16 -7.30
N VAL A 360 1.99 -23.25 -8.24
CA VAL A 360 3.27 -22.53 -8.34
C VAL A 360 3.23 -21.37 -7.35
N ILE A 361 4.30 -21.22 -6.58
CA ILE A 361 4.48 -20.12 -5.64
C ILE A 361 5.55 -19.19 -6.21
N ILE A 362 5.29 -17.89 -6.20
CA ILE A 362 6.27 -16.85 -6.54
C ILE A 362 6.31 -15.84 -5.39
N GLU A 363 7.48 -15.66 -4.78
CA GLU A 363 7.76 -14.61 -3.81
C GLU A 363 8.50 -13.47 -4.53
N LEU A 364 7.96 -12.25 -4.47
CA LEU A 364 8.53 -11.07 -5.12
C LEU A 364 8.94 -10.03 -4.07
N ASP A 365 10.23 -9.70 -4.08
CA ASP A 365 10.86 -8.59 -3.37
C ASP A 365 11.32 -7.52 -4.39
N PRO A 366 11.54 -6.26 -3.99
CA PRO A 366 12.09 -5.22 -4.87
C PRO A 366 13.44 -5.58 -5.54
N ARG A 367 14.15 -6.60 -5.04
CA ARG A 367 15.46 -7.06 -5.56
C ARG A 367 15.45 -8.49 -6.12
N HIS A 368 14.41 -9.29 -5.85
CA HIS A 368 14.43 -10.73 -6.12
C HIS A 368 13.06 -11.30 -6.52
N LEU A 369 13.06 -12.24 -7.45
CA LEU A 369 11.96 -13.17 -7.70
C LEU A 369 12.39 -14.58 -7.27
N LYS A 370 11.65 -15.22 -6.37
CA LYS A 370 11.86 -16.62 -5.98
C LYS A 370 10.66 -17.45 -6.44
N ALA A 371 10.89 -18.61 -7.05
CA ALA A 371 9.81 -19.47 -7.53
C ALA A 371 10.07 -20.97 -7.30
N GLY A 372 9.01 -21.76 -7.32
CA GLY A 372 8.97 -23.19 -6.97
C GLY A 372 7.53 -23.66 -6.75
N PHE A 373 7.36 -24.85 -6.17
CA PHE A 373 6.05 -25.50 -6.01
C PHE A 373 5.60 -25.61 -4.54
N GLU A 374 4.31 -25.82 -4.32
CA GLU A 374 3.76 -26.10 -2.99
C GLU A 374 4.37 -27.36 -2.35
N GLY A 375 4.66 -27.29 -1.04
CA GLY A 375 5.24 -28.40 -0.27
C GLY A 375 6.78 -28.47 -0.30
N GLU A 376 7.46 -27.64 -1.10
CA GLU A 376 8.92 -27.53 -1.10
C GLU A 376 9.44 -26.69 0.07
N SER A 377 10.54 -27.12 0.71
CA SER A 377 11.13 -26.45 1.87
C SER A 377 11.85 -25.13 1.56
N GLY A 378 12.11 -24.86 0.28
CA GLY A 378 12.76 -23.66 -0.23
C GLY A 378 12.45 -23.50 -1.72
N PRO A 379 12.66 -22.31 -2.31
CA PRO A 379 12.37 -22.08 -3.72
C PRO A 379 13.35 -22.83 -4.63
N GLN A 380 12.87 -23.27 -5.79
CA GLN A 380 13.71 -23.90 -6.82
C GLN A 380 14.65 -22.89 -7.48
N CYS A 381 14.25 -21.62 -7.58
CA CYS A 381 15.08 -20.57 -8.13
C CYS A 381 14.96 -19.26 -7.35
N ALA A 382 16.02 -18.45 -7.44
CA ALA A 382 16.06 -17.08 -7.00
C ALA A 382 16.74 -16.26 -8.10
N ILE A 383 15.99 -15.32 -8.69
CA ILE A 383 16.41 -14.46 -9.79
C ILE A 383 16.58 -13.05 -9.23
N THR A 384 17.82 -12.54 -9.22
CA THR A 384 18.11 -11.17 -8.77
C THR A 384 17.92 -10.18 -9.92
N PHE A 385 17.24 -9.06 -9.66
CA PHE A 385 17.11 -8.01 -10.67
C PHE A 385 18.43 -7.25 -10.84
N GLY A 386 18.97 -7.29 -12.06
CA GLY A 386 20.25 -6.67 -12.42
C GLY A 386 20.10 -5.61 -13.52
N PRO A 387 21.15 -4.80 -13.77
CA PRO A 387 21.15 -3.80 -14.84
C PRO A 387 20.96 -4.44 -16.23
N ASP A 388 21.25 -5.73 -16.39
CA ASP A 388 20.97 -6.46 -17.62
C ASP A 388 19.47 -6.61 -17.91
N GLY A 389 18.65 -6.74 -16.86
CA GLY A 389 17.20 -6.70 -16.94
C GLY A 389 16.64 -5.30 -17.21
N ALA A 390 17.41 -4.24 -16.95
CA ALA A 390 16.95 -2.86 -17.10
C ALA A 390 16.85 -2.36 -18.55
N ARG A 391 17.24 -3.18 -19.54
CA ARG A 391 17.17 -2.84 -20.98
C ARG A 391 15.79 -3.15 -21.56
N ARG A 392 15.35 -2.38 -22.55
CA ARG A 392 14.17 -2.73 -23.37
C ARG A 392 14.58 -3.79 -24.41
N VAL A 393 13.65 -4.65 -24.83
CA VAL A 393 13.93 -5.64 -25.89
C VAL A 393 14.29 -4.90 -27.18
N GLY A 394 15.47 -5.19 -27.74
CA GLY A 394 16.03 -4.50 -28.91
C GLY A 394 17.00 -3.36 -28.58
N ASP A 395 17.25 -3.04 -27.30
CA ASP A 395 18.33 -2.13 -26.92
C ASP A 395 19.69 -2.83 -26.94
N TYR A 396 20.36 -2.74 -28.09
CA TYR A 396 21.71 -3.25 -28.31
C TYR A 396 22.82 -2.24 -28.00
N GLN A 397 22.52 -1.06 -27.44
CA GLN A 397 23.51 0.02 -27.30
C GLN A 397 24.78 -0.43 -26.59
N GLN A 398 24.66 -1.28 -25.57
CA GLN A 398 25.79 -1.80 -24.81
C GLN A 398 26.81 -2.64 -25.61
N TRP A 399 26.40 -3.18 -26.77
CA TRP A 399 27.22 -4.02 -27.64
C TRP A 399 27.81 -3.21 -28.82
N LEU A 400 27.53 -1.91 -28.90
CA LEU A 400 28.18 -1.02 -29.85
C LEU A 400 29.67 -0.85 -29.45
N PRO A 401 30.62 -0.86 -30.40
CA PRO A 401 32.05 -0.75 -30.08
C PRO A 401 32.42 0.58 -29.41
N ASP A 402 31.63 1.65 -29.63
CA ASP A 402 31.81 2.96 -28.99
C ASP A 402 31.10 3.08 -27.63
N TYR A 403 30.36 2.05 -27.19
CA TYR A 403 29.68 2.08 -25.90
C TYR A 403 30.68 1.98 -24.76
N ARG A 404 30.93 3.13 -24.13
CA ARG A 404 31.58 3.19 -22.83
C ARG A 404 30.49 3.17 -21.75
N PRO A 405 30.42 2.15 -20.87
CA PRO A 405 29.52 2.21 -19.73
C PRO A 405 29.84 3.48 -18.94
N ARG A 406 28.80 4.26 -18.64
CA ARG A 406 28.95 5.60 -18.05
C ARG A 406 29.36 5.49 -16.59
N THR A 407 30.67 5.37 -16.34
CA THR A 407 31.33 5.08 -15.04
C THR A 407 31.10 6.13 -13.95
N THR A 408 30.38 7.21 -14.26
CA THR A 408 30.08 8.34 -13.38
C THR A 408 28.60 8.40 -12.95
N ALA A 409 27.88 7.27 -13.04
CA ALA A 409 26.52 7.18 -12.50
C ALA A 409 26.52 7.34 -10.97
N LYS A 410 25.62 8.19 -10.44
CA LYS A 410 25.39 8.30 -8.99
C LYS A 410 24.89 6.96 -8.45
N PHE A 411 25.24 6.63 -7.21
CA PHE A 411 24.83 5.38 -6.55
C PHE A 411 23.31 5.13 -6.63
N THR A 412 22.50 6.17 -6.44
CA THR A 412 21.03 6.11 -6.56
C THR A 412 20.56 5.61 -7.93
N THR A 413 21.21 6.04 -9.02
CA THR A 413 20.91 5.58 -10.39
C THR A 413 21.36 4.13 -10.63
N GLU A 414 22.45 3.69 -10.00
CA GLU A 414 22.90 2.29 -10.08
C GLU A 414 22.02 1.33 -9.29
N ALA A 415 21.49 1.78 -8.14
CA ALA A 415 20.54 1.06 -7.32
C ALA A 415 19.19 0.90 -8.04
N ALA A 416 18.62 1.98 -8.59
CA ALA A 416 17.35 1.96 -9.33
C ALA A 416 17.35 1.04 -10.58
N ARG A 417 18.52 0.74 -11.13
CA ARG A 417 18.67 -0.24 -12.23
C ARG A 417 18.64 -1.70 -11.79
N ARG A 418 18.79 -1.96 -10.49
CA ARG A 418 18.77 -3.29 -9.85
C ARG A 418 17.49 -3.55 -9.03
N GLU A 419 16.58 -2.58 -9.04
CA GLU A 419 15.27 -2.65 -8.37
C GLU A 419 14.19 -3.05 -9.39
N LEU A 420 13.26 -3.96 -9.03
CA LEU A 420 12.06 -4.22 -9.84
C LEU A 420 11.07 -3.07 -9.71
N TRP A 421 10.88 -2.54 -8.49
CA TRP A 421 10.08 -1.35 -8.19
C TRP A 421 10.72 -0.54 -7.05
N ARG A 422 10.21 0.69 -6.85
CA ARG A 422 10.51 1.59 -5.73
C ARG A 422 9.20 2.01 -5.05
N ASN A 423 9.28 2.46 -3.81
CA ASN A 423 8.14 3.05 -3.11
C ASN A 423 7.82 4.47 -3.61
N ASP A 424 8.84 5.20 -4.08
CA ASP A 424 8.65 6.44 -4.85
C ASP A 424 8.51 6.11 -6.35
N LEU A 425 7.37 6.52 -6.92
CA LEU A 425 6.99 6.27 -8.31
C LEU A 425 7.02 7.53 -9.19
N ALA A 426 7.37 8.70 -8.66
CA ALA A 426 7.27 9.97 -9.38
C ALA A 426 8.08 10.03 -10.69
N ASP A 427 9.21 9.32 -10.76
CA ASP A 427 10.07 9.18 -11.95
C ASP A 427 10.16 7.72 -12.46
N PHE A 428 9.16 6.89 -12.17
CA PHE A 428 9.22 5.43 -12.40
C PHE A 428 8.45 4.95 -13.65
N ASP A 429 9.16 4.29 -14.58
CA ASP A 429 8.57 3.66 -15.77
C ASP A 429 7.96 2.29 -15.43
N LEU A 430 6.65 2.25 -15.19
CA LEU A 430 5.88 1.02 -14.95
C LEU A 430 5.98 0.04 -16.13
N GLY A 431 6.00 0.52 -17.38
CA GLY A 431 6.14 -0.34 -18.56
C GLY A 431 7.48 -1.08 -18.59
N LEU A 432 8.57 -0.42 -18.15
CA LEU A 432 9.87 -1.08 -17.99
C LEU A 432 9.90 -2.09 -16.83
N MET A 433 9.07 -1.89 -15.80
CA MET A 433 8.90 -2.84 -14.68
C MET A 433 8.12 -4.08 -15.12
N GLU A 434 7.05 -3.92 -15.91
CA GLU A 434 6.31 -5.03 -16.54
C GLU A 434 7.23 -5.89 -17.41
N ASP A 435 8.05 -5.24 -18.24
CA ASP A 435 9.06 -5.85 -19.11
C ASP A 435 10.11 -6.66 -18.33
N ARG A 436 10.53 -6.16 -17.15
CA ARG A 436 11.45 -6.84 -16.21
C ARG A 436 10.79 -8.07 -15.58
N LEU A 437 9.57 -7.93 -15.09
CA LEU A 437 8.81 -9.02 -14.48
C LEU A 437 8.53 -10.12 -15.49
N GLU A 438 8.07 -9.79 -16.71
CA GLU A 438 7.81 -10.77 -17.76
C GLU A 438 9.07 -11.60 -18.08
N ARG A 439 10.25 -10.95 -18.14
CA ARG A 439 11.51 -11.65 -18.39
C ARG A 439 11.97 -12.52 -17.22
N ALA A 440 11.77 -12.08 -15.97
CA ALA A 440 12.09 -12.89 -14.79
C ALA A 440 11.14 -14.10 -14.65
N VAL A 441 9.84 -13.93 -14.89
CA VAL A 441 8.87 -15.03 -14.92
C VAL A 441 9.20 -16.00 -16.08
N ARG A 442 9.59 -15.48 -17.25
CA ARG A 442 10.06 -16.31 -18.38
C ARG A 442 11.29 -17.13 -18.04
N GLU A 443 12.27 -16.54 -17.35
CA GLU A 443 13.44 -17.29 -16.90
C GLU A 443 13.06 -18.33 -15.85
N ALA A 444 12.21 -17.99 -14.86
CA ALA A 444 11.72 -18.95 -13.86
C ALA A 444 11.05 -20.17 -14.53
N TYR A 445 10.09 -19.97 -15.43
CA TYR A 445 9.42 -21.08 -16.12
C TYR A 445 10.35 -21.86 -17.07
N ASN A 446 11.08 -21.18 -17.96
CA ASN A 446 11.84 -21.85 -19.03
C ASN A 446 13.14 -22.52 -18.56
N LYS A 447 13.72 -22.10 -17.42
CA LYS A 447 15.04 -22.57 -16.96
C LYS A 447 14.98 -23.37 -15.66
N TYR A 448 13.96 -23.16 -14.83
CA TYR A 448 13.90 -23.74 -13.48
C TYR A 448 12.65 -24.61 -13.27
N LEU A 449 11.43 -24.06 -13.44
CA LEU A 449 10.19 -24.80 -13.18
C LEU A 449 9.87 -25.86 -14.25
N LEU A 450 10.23 -25.59 -15.51
CA LEU A 450 10.07 -26.49 -16.66
C LEU A 450 8.64 -27.04 -16.85
N THR A 451 7.64 -26.22 -16.52
CA THR A 451 6.20 -26.50 -16.62
C THR A 451 5.52 -25.50 -17.56
N ASP A 452 4.33 -25.83 -18.05
CA ASP A 452 3.53 -24.90 -18.84
C ASP A 452 2.93 -23.82 -17.94
N PRO A 453 3.07 -22.52 -18.28
CA PRO A 453 2.45 -21.45 -17.52
C PRO A 453 0.93 -21.40 -17.72
N GLY A 454 0.20 -21.06 -16.66
CA GLY A 454 -1.24 -20.83 -16.70
C GLY A 454 -2.13 -22.07 -16.64
N THR A 455 -1.57 -23.26 -16.42
CA THR A 455 -2.36 -24.49 -16.13
C THR A 455 -2.71 -24.58 -14.64
N ALA A 456 -1.72 -24.33 -13.77
CA ALA A 456 -1.86 -24.29 -12.32
C ALA A 456 -2.30 -22.91 -11.80
N ARG A 457 -2.88 -22.89 -10.60
CA ARG A 457 -3.09 -21.64 -9.82
C ARG A 457 -1.74 -21.07 -9.38
N LEU A 458 -1.64 -19.74 -9.35
CA LEU A 458 -0.45 -19.04 -8.86
C LEU A 458 -0.69 -18.52 -7.44
N VAL A 459 0.29 -18.69 -6.56
CA VAL A 459 0.35 -18.05 -5.24
C VAL A 459 1.45 -17.00 -5.27
N LEU A 460 1.07 -15.75 -5.03
CA LEU A 460 1.96 -14.59 -5.08
C LEU A 460 2.20 -14.07 -3.65
N VAL A 461 3.44 -14.19 -3.18
CA VAL A 461 3.86 -13.71 -1.86
C VAL A 461 4.50 -12.33 -2.03
N LEU A 462 3.93 -11.33 -1.35
CA LEU A 462 4.29 -9.92 -1.50
C LEU A 462 4.44 -9.22 -0.14
N PRO A 463 5.37 -8.25 -0.02
CA PRO A 463 5.32 -7.26 1.06
C PRO A 463 3.95 -6.58 1.12
N SER A 464 3.46 -6.26 2.31
CA SER A 464 2.16 -5.61 2.49
C SER A 464 2.14 -4.20 1.88
N LEU A 465 3.22 -3.44 2.04
CA LEU A 465 3.30 -2.04 1.59
C LEU A 465 3.67 -1.86 0.09
N VAL A 466 3.35 -2.83 -0.78
CA VAL A 466 3.57 -2.68 -2.24
C VAL A 466 2.64 -1.59 -2.79
N PRO A 467 3.15 -0.58 -3.53
CA PRO A 467 2.31 0.46 -4.12
C PRO A 467 1.22 -0.10 -5.04
N LEU A 468 -0.02 0.39 -4.92
CA LEU A 468 -1.15 -0.05 -5.75
C LEU A 468 -0.89 -0.04 -7.28
N PRO A 469 -0.23 0.98 -7.88
CA PRO A 469 0.08 0.95 -9.31
C PRO A 469 1.02 -0.20 -9.69
N VAL A 470 1.99 -0.52 -8.82
CA VAL A 470 2.92 -1.64 -9.02
C VAL A 470 2.17 -2.97 -8.91
N LEU A 471 1.34 -3.15 -7.88
CA LEU A 471 0.50 -4.34 -7.73
C LEU A 471 -0.42 -4.55 -8.94
N SER A 472 -1.03 -3.47 -9.46
CA SER A 472 -1.88 -3.53 -10.66
C SER A 472 -1.09 -4.00 -11.88
N SER A 473 0.04 -3.37 -12.22
CA SER A 473 0.89 -3.78 -13.35
C SER A 473 1.41 -5.22 -13.21
N MET A 474 1.78 -5.66 -12.01
CA MET A 474 2.19 -7.04 -11.73
C MET A 474 1.07 -8.03 -12.06
N LEU A 475 -0.15 -7.77 -11.58
CA LEU A 475 -1.31 -8.63 -11.85
C LEU A 475 -1.71 -8.61 -13.34
N THR A 476 -1.66 -7.45 -14.01
CA THR A 476 -1.90 -7.33 -15.46
C THR A 476 -0.94 -8.22 -16.26
N VAL A 477 0.37 -8.17 -15.98
CA VAL A 477 1.36 -9.03 -16.64
C VAL A 477 1.04 -10.53 -16.42
N LEU A 478 0.70 -10.91 -15.19
CA LEU A 478 0.44 -12.31 -14.83
C LEU A 478 -0.88 -12.83 -15.44
N PHE A 479 -1.95 -12.05 -15.43
CA PHE A 479 -3.25 -12.45 -15.98
C PHE A 479 -3.34 -12.33 -17.51
N GLU A 480 -2.82 -11.28 -18.12
CA GLU A 480 -2.93 -11.09 -19.57
C GLU A 480 -1.91 -11.94 -20.32
N ARG A 481 -0.62 -11.81 -19.96
CA ARG A 481 0.49 -12.42 -20.71
C ARG A 481 0.74 -13.86 -20.31
N TRP A 482 0.78 -14.14 -19.01
CA TRP A 482 1.05 -15.48 -18.46
C TRP A 482 -0.20 -16.33 -18.23
N LYS A 483 -1.39 -15.73 -18.41
CA LYS A 483 -2.68 -16.42 -18.53
C LYS A 483 -3.12 -17.25 -17.32
N PHE A 484 -2.60 -17.00 -16.12
CA PHE A 484 -2.98 -17.70 -14.89
C PHE A 484 -4.50 -17.67 -14.66
N PRO A 485 -5.15 -18.78 -14.25
CA PRO A 485 -6.59 -18.84 -14.05
C PRO A 485 -7.03 -18.06 -12.80
N SER A 486 -6.22 -18.13 -11.75
CA SER A 486 -6.42 -17.42 -10.48
C SER A 486 -5.07 -17.15 -9.81
N ILE A 487 -5.00 -16.06 -9.05
CA ILE A 487 -3.83 -15.64 -8.27
C ILE A 487 -4.24 -15.44 -6.81
N THR A 488 -3.66 -16.21 -5.90
CA THR A 488 -3.78 -16.02 -4.45
C THR A 488 -2.71 -15.01 -3.98
N LEU A 489 -3.09 -13.91 -3.35
CA LEU A 489 -2.14 -12.99 -2.71
C LEU A 489 -1.93 -13.36 -1.23
N LEU A 490 -0.67 -13.52 -0.82
CA LEU A 490 -0.26 -13.80 0.55
C LEU A 490 0.71 -12.73 1.09
N PRO A 491 0.40 -12.04 2.20
CA PRO A 491 1.32 -11.07 2.80
C PRO A 491 2.58 -11.72 3.38
N SER A 492 3.76 -11.21 3.02
CA SER A 492 5.06 -11.67 3.52
C SER A 492 5.18 -11.71 5.06
N PRO A 493 4.69 -10.72 5.84
CA PRO A 493 4.77 -10.76 7.30
C PRO A 493 3.91 -11.87 7.92
N THR A 494 2.68 -12.03 7.42
CA THR A 494 1.80 -13.14 7.82
C THR A 494 2.44 -14.50 7.50
N MET A 495 3.06 -14.66 6.32
CA MET A 495 3.76 -15.90 5.97
C MET A 495 5.00 -16.15 6.84
N CYS A 496 5.81 -15.12 7.14
CA CYS A 496 6.91 -15.23 8.10
C CYS A 496 6.46 -15.73 9.48
N THR A 497 5.28 -15.30 9.94
CA THR A 497 4.70 -15.69 11.24
C THR A 497 4.29 -17.17 11.22
N ILE A 498 3.66 -17.63 10.13
CA ILE A 498 3.28 -19.04 9.92
C ILE A 498 4.53 -19.93 9.81
N ALA A 499 5.56 -19.48 9.10
CA ALA A 499 6.84 -20.19 8.95
C ALA A 499 7.61 -20.35 10.27
N ALA A 500 7.39 -19.46 11.24
CA ALA A 500 7.90 -19.59 12.61
C ALA A 500 7.05 -20.53 13.50
N GLY A 501 5.99 -21.13 12.96
CA GLY A 501 5.04 -21.96 13.72
C GLY A 501 4.13 -21.15 14.66
N LEU A 502 3.96 -19.84 14.39
CA LEU A 502 3.22 -18.92 15.24
C LEU A 502 1.89 -18.48 14.59
N ARG A 503 0.96 -18.01 15.43
CA ARG A 503 -0.24 -17.28 15.00
C ARG A 503 -0.15 -15.76 15.20
N SER A 504 0.77 -15.32 16.05
CA SER A 504 0.96 -13.90 16.37
C SER A 504 2.43 -13.64 16.69
N ALA A 505 3.00 -12.60 16.11
CA ALA A 505 4.41 -12.19 16.23
C ALA A 505 4.56 -10.69 15.97
N LEU A 506 5.72 -10.11 16.29
CA LEU A 506 6.17 -8.85 15.70
C LEU A 506 7.16 -9.19 14.59
N VAL A 507 6.83 -8.89 13.33
CA VAL A 507 7.74 -9.12 12.20
C VAL A 507 8.51 -7.83 11.92
N VAL A 508 9.84 -7.91 11.95
CA VAL A 508 10.77 -6.82 11.63
C VAL A 508 11.47 -7.17 10.33
N ASP A 509 11.03 -6.59 9.23
CA ASP A 509 11.58 -6.83 7.89
C ASP A 509 12.63 -5.77 7.54
N ILE A 510 13.91 -6.15 7.57
CA ILE A 510 15.02 -5.26 7.22
C ILE A 510 15.28 -5.38 5.72
N GLY A 511 14.42 -4.68 4.97
CA GLY A 511 14.30 -4.74 3.52
C GLY A 511 15.37 -3.96 2.75
N TRP A 512 15.13 -3.78 1.45
CA TRP A 512 16.06 -3.06 0.58
C TRP A 512 15.96 -1.54 0.75
N GLU A 513 14.81 -0.95 0.43
CA GLU A 513 14.61 0.51 0.49
C GLU A 513 14.31 1.00 1.92
N GLU A 514 13.57 0.22 2.69
CA GLU A 514 13.10 0.55 4.04
C GLU A 514 13.15 -0.67 4.96
N THR A 515 13.10 -0.41 6.27
CA THR A 515 12.78 -1.42 7.29
C THR A 515 11.34 -1.25 7.73
N VAL A 516 10.55 -2.33 7.68
CA VAL A 516 9.12 -2.33 8.04
C VAL A 516 8.91 -3.20 9.29
N VAL A 517 8.13 -2.68 10.25
CA VAL A 517 7.71 -3.43 11.44
C VAL A 517 6.21 -3.65 11.37
N THR A 518 5.81 -4.90 11.17
CA THR A 518 4.40 -5.34 11.05
C THR A 518 4.03 -6.22 12.25
N PRO A 519 3.10 -5.80 13.11
CA PRO A 519 2.53 -6.67 14.13
C PRO A 519 1.50 -7.61 13.50
N VAL A 520 1.67 -8.91 13.69
CA VAL A 520 0.71 -9.94 13.27
C VAL A 520 0.02 -10.49 14.52
N TYR A 521 -1.31 -10.47 14.54
CA TYR A 521 -2.13 -11.05 15.60
C TYR A 521 -3.21 -11.95 15.00
N GLU A 522 -3.25 -13.23 15.43
CA GLU A 522 -4.15 -14.26 14.88
C GLU A 522 -4.14 -14.34 13.35
N CYS A 523 -2.95 -14.32 12.77
CA CYS A 523 -2.69 -14.31 11.32
C CYS A 523 -3.32 -13.12 10.56
N ARG A 524 -3.62 -12.02 11.27
CA ARG A 524 -4.04 -10.74 10.70
C ARG A 524 -2.98 -9.67 10.95
N GLU A 525 -2.75 -8.82 9.97
CA GLU A 525 -1.82 -7.70 10.10
C GLU A 525 -2.50 -6.51 10.78
N LEU A 526 -1.76 -5.86 11.67
CA LEU A 526 -2.13 -4.62 12.34
C LEU A 526 -1.32 -3.46 11.74
N THR A 527 -1.51 -2.25 12.26
CA THR A 527 -0.83 -1.05 11.76
C THR A 527 0.70 -1.19 11.76
N SER A 528 1.27 -1.29 10.55
CA SER A 528 2.71 -1.32 10.33
C SER A 528 3.36 0.06 10.50
N ARG A 529 4.66 0.09 10.79
CA ARG A 529 5.51 1.30 10.70
C ARG A 529 6.72 1.03 9.81
N ARG A 530 7.28 2.08 9.22
CA ARG A 530 8.47 2.02 8.36
C ARG A 530 9.55 3.01 8.78
N SER A 531 10.78 2.75 8.38
CA SER A 531 11.90 3.70 8.39
C SER A 531 12.74 3.50 7.13
N ILE A 532 13.23 4.58 6.50
CA ILE A 532 14.10 4.55 5.31
C ILE A 532 15.50 3.94 5.58
N ARG A 533 15.76 3.48 6.80
CA ARG A 533 16.97 2.76 7.20
C ARG A 533 16.92 1.30 6.72
N GLY A 534 16.93 1.10 5.41
CA GLY A 534 17.06 -0.19 4.72
C GLY A 534 18.49 -0.48 4.23
N MET A 535 18.67 -1.64 3.59
CA MET A 535 19.97 -2.07 3.02
C MET A 535 20.53 -1.10 1.97
N LYS A 536 19.68 -0.40 1.21
CA LYS A 536 20.06 0.60 0.21
C LYS A 536 20.90 1.74 0.81
N ARG A 537 20.54 2.17 2.03
CA ARG A 537 21.32 3.18 2.79
C ARG A 537 22.66 2.63 3.24
N LEU A 538 22.68 1.40 3.78
CA LEU A 538 23.91 0.74 4.22
C LEU A 538 24.91 0.52 3.08
N VAL A 539 24.46 -0.02 1.94
CA VAL A 539 25.32 -0.24 0.76
C VAL A 539 25.82 1.09 0.19
N GLY A 540 25.01 2.17 0.23
CA GLY A 540 25.45 3.52 -0.14
C GLY A 540 26.55 4.06 0.76
N ALA A 541 26.34 4.06 2.08
CA ALA A 541 27.33 4.51 3.06
C ALA A 541 28.62 3.66 3.04
N MET A 542 28.49 2.35 2.83
CA MET A 542 29.65 1.46 2.66
C MET A 542 30.40 1.77 1.36
N LYS A 543 29.70 2.06 0.25
CA LYS A 543 30.34 2.48 -1.00
C LYS A 543 31.19 3.74 -0.77
N GLU A 544 30.64 4.76 -0.12
CA GLU A 544 31.36 6.00 0.17
C GLU A 544 32.59 5.78 1.06
N LYS A 545 32.47 4.95 2.12
CA LYS A 545 33.59 4.57 2.98
C LYS A 545 34.70 3.84 2.19
N LEU A 546 34.32 2.86 1.37
CA LEU A 546 35.25 2.10 0.52
C LEU A 546 35.90 2.96 -0.57
N GLN A 547 35.18 3.95 -1.14
CA GLN A 547 35.76 4.94 -2.06
C GLN A 547 36.83 5.81 -1.39
N ALA A 548 36.56 6.30 -0.18
CA ALA A 548 37.54 7.08 0.58
C ALA A 548 38.82 6.29 0.88
N LEU A 549 38.68 5.00 1.24
CA LEU A 549 39.80 4.09 1.50
C LEU A 549 40.62 3.80 0.23
N ALA A 550 39.96 3.54 -0.90
CA ALA A 550 40.63 3.35 -2.19
C ALA A 550 41.43 4.60 -2.61
N GLY A 551 40.85 5.79 -2.42
CA GLY A 551 41.54 7.07 -2.69
C GLY A 551 42.77 7.30 -1.81
N GLN A 552 42.73 6.88 -0.54
CA GLN A 552 43.89 6.96 0.35
C GLN A 552 45.04 6.06 -0.12
N GLN A 553 44.76 4.81 -0.50
CA GLN A 553 45.81 3.85 -0.89
C GLN A 553 46.44 4.17 -2.24
N GLN A 554 45.68 4.72 -3.20
CA GLN A 554 46.22 5.15 -4.50
C GLN A 554 47.28 6.27 -4.39
N THR A 555 47.34 7.03 -3.28
CA THR A 555 48.40 8.05 -3.08
C THR A 555 49.73 7.47 -2.58
N VAL A 556 49.75 6.21 -2.13
CA VAL A 556 50.94 5.57 -1.53
C VAL A 556 51.63 4.59 -2.48
N GLY A 557 50.88 3.94 -3.39
CA GLY A 557 51.41 2.99 -4.36
C GLY A 557 51.52 3.57 -5.78
N GLY A 558 52.75 3.87 -6.23
CA GLY A 558 53.02 4.42 -7.58
C GLY A 558 52.79 3.48 -8.78
N TYR A 559 51.99 2.42 -8.63
CA TYR A 559 51.77 1.38 -9.64
C TYR A 559 50.28 1.13 -9.95
N GLY A 560 49.69 2.04 -10.74
CA GLY A 560 48.96 1.70 -11.98
C GLY A 560 47.66 0.86 -11.95
N HIS A 561 47.29 0.18 -10.86
CA HIS A 561 46.08 -0.63 -10.80
C HIS A 561 44.94 0.12 -10.11
N SER A 562 44.00 0.63 -10.91
CA SER A 562 42.77 1.22 -10.37
C SER A 562 41.92 0.11 -9.74
N LEU A 563 41.88 0.10 -8.41
CA LEU A 563 40.92 -0.66 -7.59
C LEU A 563 39.51 -0.51 -8.18
N ARG A 564 38.85 -1.62 -8.52
CA ARG A 564 37.51 -1.60 -9.11
C ARG A 564 36.47 -1.63 -8.00
N LEU A 565 35.61 -0.61 -7.93
CA LEU A 565 34.54 -0.51 -6.95
C LEU A 565 33.17 -0.39 -7.64
N ASP A 566 32.69 -1.53 -8.13
CA ASP A 566 31.37 -1.66 -8.73
C ASP A 566 30.32 -1.93 -7.65
N PHE A 567 29.06 -1.59 -7.93
CA PHE A 567 27.94 -1.79 -7.01
C PHE A 567 27.85 -3.24 -6.48
N ASP A 568 27.98 -4.23 -7.37
CA ASP A 568 27.78 -5.64 -7.02
C ASP A 568 28.88 -6.16 -6.07
N PHE A 569 30.08 -5.57 -6.12
CA PHE A 569 31.15 -5.85 -5.17
C PHE A 569 30.85 -5.26 -3.79
N VAL A 570 30.35 -4.02 -3.71
CA VAL A 570 29.96 -3.41 -2.42
C VAL A 570 28.80 -4.18 -1.78
N GLU A 571 27.84 -4.64 -2.58
CA GLU A 571 26.72 -5.44 -2.10
C GLU A 571 27.19 -6.80 -1.56
N ASP A 572 28.05 -7.53 -2.28
CA ASP A 572 28.63 -8.80 -1.80
C ASP A 572 29.51 -8.59 -0.55
N PHE A 573 30.30 -7.51 -0.52
CA PHE A 573 31.09 -7.10 0.64
C PHE A 573 30.22 -6.88 1.88
N VAL A 574 29.12 -6.11 1.77
CA VAL A 574 28.19 -5.90 2.88
C VAL A 574 27.58 -7.23 3.33
N HIS A 575 27.15 -8.11 2.42
CA HIS A 575 26.54 -9.39 2.79
C HIS A 575 27.51 -10.37 3.49
N ARG A 576 28.82 -10.28 3.23
CA ARG A 576 29.82 -11.19 3.80
C ARG A 576 30.57 -10.63 5.01
N LEU A 577 30.80 -9.31 5.05
CA LEU A 577 31.77 -8.67 5.94
C LEU A 577 31.16 -7.58 6.83
N ALA A 578 29.90 -7.19 6.66
CA ALA A 578 29.25 -6.25 7.59
C ALA A 578 28.87 -6.92 8.92
N PHE A 579 29.09 -6.20 10.02
CA PHE A 579 28.69 -6.59 11.37
C PHE A 579 28.44 -5.37 12.26
N CYS A 580 27.54 -5.48 13.23
CA CYS A 580 27.31 -4.48 14.29
C CYS A 580 28.32 -4.62 15.42
N LYS A 581 28.50 -3.54 16.21
CA LYS A 581 29.41 -3.58 17.36
C LYS A 581 28.89 -4.60 18.38
N GLY A 582 29.81 -5.46 18.82
CA GLY A 582 29.53 -6.44 19.87
C GLY A 582 29.19 -5.73 21.19
N ASP A 583 28.30 -6.33 21.98
CA ASP A 583 27.91 -5.83 23.29
C ASP A 583 29.14 -5.65 24.21
N ALA A 584 29.53 -4.39 24.41
CA ALA A 584 30.64 -3.95 25.24
C ALA A 584 30.43 -4.25 26.74
N GLY A 585 29.19 -4.56 27.14
CA GLY A 585 28.78 -5.01 28.47
C GLY A 585 28.57 -6.53 28.58
N SER A 586 28.81 -7.32 27.52
CA SER A 586 28.59 -8.76 27.59
C SER A 586 29.54 -9.41 28.61
N PRO A 587 29.08 -10.39 29.43
CA PRO A 587 29.92 -11.02 30.45
C PRO A 587 31.19 -11.67 29.89
N LYS A 588 31.18 -12.06 28.60
CA LYS A 588 32.38 -12.58 27.91
C LYS A 588 33.41 -11.48 27.63
N HIS A 589 33.00 -10.28 27.21
CA HIS A 589 33.93 -9.15 27.09
C HIS A 589 34.39 -8.65 28.46
N GLU A 590 33.56 -8.68 29.49
CA GLU A 590 33.99 -8.36 30.84
C GLU A 590 34.98 -9.41 31.39
N LEU A 591 34.75 -10.71 31.17
CA LEU A 591 35.72 -11.77 31.47
C LEU A 591 37.02 -11.58 30.69
N SER A 592 36.99 -11.35 29.37
CA SER A 592 38.22 -11.09 28.60
C SER A 592 38.97 -9.85 29.10
N ARG A 593 38.28 -8.75 29.42
CA ARG A 593 38.90 -7.55 30.02
C ARG A 593 39.44 -7.80 31.42
N ARG A 594 38.77 -8.60 32.25
CA ARG A 594 39.26 -9.01 33.58
C ARG A 594 40.48 -9.93 33.46
N THR A 595 40.47 -10.89 32.55
CA THR A 595 41.61 -11.79 32.29
C THR A 595 42.80 -11.02 31.73
N GLN A 596 42.61 -10.07 30.79
CA GLN A 596 43.67 -9.16 30.34
C GLN A 596 44.22 -8.27 31.47
N ARG A 597 43.36 -7.79 32.38
CA ARG A 597 43.80 -7.04 33.58
C ARG A 597 44.48 -7.90 34.65
N LEU A 598 44.40 -9.23 34.55
CA LEU A 598 45.04 -10.19 35.46
C LEU A 598 46.29 -10.84 34.84
N ALA A 599 46.61 -10.54 33.58
CA ALA A 599 47.83 -10.98 32.94
C ALA A 599 49.03 -10.15 33.47
N ILE A 600 49.79 -10.75 34.39
CA ILE A 600 51.03 -10.18 34.92
C ILE A 600 52.17 -10.54 33.95
N ASP A 601 52.29 -9.79 32.87
CA ASP A 601 53.57 -9.45 32.23
C ASP A 601 53.35 -8.36 31.17
N PRO A 602 53.98 -7.18 31.28
CA PRO A 602 54.00 -6.18 30.22
C PRO A 602 55.11 -6.54 29.22
N ASP A 603 54.71 -7.08 28.07
CA ASP A 603 55.64 -7.28 26.93
C ASP A 603 56.22 -5.90 26.52
N PRO A 604 57.55 -5.70 26.42
CA PRO A 604 58.13 -4.36 26.30
C PRO A 604 57.92 -3.70 24.93
N ASP A 605 57.65 -4.50 23.90
CA ASP A 605 57.38 -4.01 22.55
C ASP A 605 55.90 -3.69 22.40
N GLY A 606 55.59 -2.40 22.26
CA GLY A 606 54.23 -1.82 22.24
C GLY A 606 53.38 -2.17 21.03
N GLN A 607 53.17 -3.46 20.75
CA GLN A 607 52.21 -3.95 19.77
C GLN A 607 50.82 -4.07 20.43
N GLY A 608 50.04 -3.00 20.33
CA GLY A 608 48.62 -3.03 20.68
C GLY A 608 47.90 -4.17 19.96
N SER A 609 47.00 -4.85 20.69
CA SER A 609 46.36 -6.12 20.32
C SER A 609 46.16 -6.35 18.82
N ALA A 610 46.90 -7.31 18.26
CA ALA A 610 46.93 -7.65 16.82
C ALA A 610 45.64 -8.28 16.27
N SER A 611 44.48 -8.07 16.90
CA SER A 611 43.21 -8.74 16.57
C SER A 611 42.17 -7.87 15.85
N ASP A 612 42.40 -6.56 15.69
CA ASP A 612 41.33 -5.62 15.28
C ASP A 612 41.34 -5.20 13.81
N ARG A 613 42.24 -5.78 13.03
CA ARG A 613 42.34 -5.57 11.58
C ARG A 613 42.05 -6.88 10.86
N PHE A 614 41.34 -6.83 9.75
CA PHE A 614 41.07 -7.99 8.90
C PHE A 614 41.47 -7.67 7.46
N SER A 615 42.02 -8.65 6.75
CA SER A 615 42.36 -8.53 5.33
C SER A 615 41.31 -9.24 4.48
N PHE A 616 41.00 -8.67 3.32
CA PHE A 616 40.15 -9.27 2.30
C PHE A 616 40.67 -8.90 0.91
N ASP A 617 40.34 -9.72 -0.07
CA ASP A 617 40.87 -9.57 -1.42
C ASP A 617 39.98 -8.64 -2.25
N TRP A 618 40.57 -7.55 -2.75
CA TRP A 618 39.91 -6.52 -3.54
C TRP A 618 40.14 -6.75 -5.04
N PRO A 619 39.09 -6.70 -5.89
CA PRO A 619 39.22 -6.87 -7.34
C PRO A 619 39.99 -5.73 -8.05
N CYS A 620 41.08 -6.08 -8.73
CA CYS A 620 41.82 -5.22 -9.65
C CYS A 620 41.62 -5.68 -11.11
N HIS A 621 42.13 -4.91 -12.07
CA HIS A 621 42.12 -5.29 -13.48
C HIS A 621 43.04 -6.51 -13.75
N GLY A 622 42.48 -7.71 -13.61
CA GLY A 622 43.17 -8.99 -13.89
C GLY A 622 43.87 -9.62 -12.68
N SER A 623 43.72 -9.06 -11.49
CA SER A 623 44.32 -9.54 -10.23
C SER A 623 43.44 -9.22 -9.02
N THR A 624 43.85 -9.66 -7.84
CA THR A 624 43.25 -9.26 -6.56
C THR A 624 44.33 -8.75 -5.61
N GLU A 625 44.08 -7.62 -4.94
CA GLU A 625 44.98 -7.04 -3.94
C GLU A 625 44.38 -7.22 -2.53
N SER A 626 45.13 -7.79 -1.59
CA SER A 626 44.61 -7.99 -0.24
C SER A 626 44.71 -6.68 0.56
N ILE A 627 43.55 -6.11 0.90
CA ILE A 627 43.43 -4.84 1.62
C ILE A 627 43.05 -5.11 3.07
N THR A 628 43.81 -4.52 3.99
CA THR A 628 43.58 -4.64 5.43
C THR A 628 42.76 -3.45 5.96
N LEU A 629 41.56 -3.72 6.47
CA LEU A 629 40.69 -2.74 7.12
C LEU A 629 40.58 -2.97 8.62
N GLU A 630 40.33 -1.87 9.33
CA GLU A 630 39.98 -1.85 10.74
C GLU A 630 38.52 -2.29 10.92
N LYS A 631 38.28 -3.14 11.91
CA LYS A 631 36.94 -3.70 12.18
C LYS A 631 35.94 -2.63 12.58
N ASP A 632 36.32 -1.73 13.48
CA ASP A 632 35.46 -0.64 13.93
C ASP A 632 35.00 0.25 12.76
N ALA A 633 35.87 0.51 11.77
CA ALA A 633 35.53 1.34 10.61
C ALA A 633 34.42 0.77 9.71
N ILE A 634 34.16 -0.54 9.74
CA ILE A 634 32.99 -1.18 9.09
C ILE A 634 31.79 -1.10 10.01
N SER A 635 32.01 -1.41 11.28
CA SER A 635 30.94 -1.45 12.26
C SER A 635 30.27 -0.09 12.41
N ASP A 636 31.04 1.00 12.49
CA ASP A 636 30.55 2.39 12.52
C ASP A 636 29.61 2.72 11.36
N VAL A 637 29.84 2.17 10.16
CA VAL A 637 28.96 2.38 8.99
C VAL A 637 27.62 1.64 9.17
N VAL A 638 27.64 0.44 9.75
CA VAL A 638 26.42 -0.31 10.09
C VAL A 638 25.64 0.39 11.21
N GLU A 639 26.34 0.87 12.23
CA GLU A 639 25.78 1.65 13.34
C GLU A 639 25.10 2.94 12.82
N GLY A 640 25.82 3.77 12.07
CA GLY A 640 25.27 5.01 11.51
C GLY A 640 24.09 4.79 10.54
N ALA A 641 24.12 3.70 9.77
CA ALA A 641 23.04 3.35 8.84
C ALA A 641 21.74 2.95 9.56
N PHE A 642 21.80 2.08 10.57
CA PHE A 642 20.61 1.49 11.21
C PHE A 642 20.21 2.14 12.55
N PHE A 643 21.17 2.58 13.35
CA PHE A 643 20.95 3.07 14.72
C PHE A 643 21.18 4.58 14.87
N GLY A 644 21.85 5.22 13.91
CA GLY A 644 22.16 6.65 13.91
C GLY A 644 23.55 6.96 14.48
N GLU A 645 23.92 8.24 14.46
CA GLU A 645 25.18 8.69 15.05
C GLU A 645 25.06 8.74 16.57
N ILE A 646 25.94 8.03 17.28
CA ILE A 646 25.99 8.01 18.74
C ILE A 646 26.60 9.33 19.23
N ASN A 647 25.77 10.35 19.40
CA ASN A 647 26.14 11.52 20.18
C ASN A 647 25.95 11.18 21.67
N ASP A 648 27.04 11.21 22.45
CA ASP A 648 27.06 10.95 23.90
C ASP A 648 26.28 12.00 24.75
N SER A 649 25.50 12.88 24.12
CA SER A 649 24.60 13.83 24.77
C SER A 649 23.28 13.15 25.19
N ASP A 650 23.26 12.64 26.43
CA ASP A 650 22.13 11.94 27.05
C ASP A 650 20.90 12.87 27.29
N SER A 651 20.21 13.23 26.21
CA SER A 651 19.03 14.10 26.23
C SER A 651 17.86 13.54 25.41
N ASP A 652 16.68 13.45 26.05
CA ASP A 652 15.41 13.03 25.43
C ASP A 652 14.90 13.99 24.31
N SER A 653 15.71 14.97 23.90
CA SER A 653 15.52 15.83 22.72
C SER A 653 15.73 15.11 21.40
N ASP A 654 16.52 14.04 21.38
CA ASP A 654 17.08 13.53 20.12
C ASP A 654 16.06 12.71 19.33
N ALA A 655 15.02 12.21 20.00
CA ALA A 655 13.82 11.65 19.36
C ALA A 655 12.97 12.71 18.61
N ALA A 656 13.29 14.00 18.73
CA ALA A 656 12.69 15.09 17.94
C ALA A 656 13.66 15.66 16.87
N LEU A 657 14.86 15.09 16.72
CA LEU A 657 15.81 15.44 15.65
C LEU A 657 15.58 14.60 14.39
N TYR A 658 15.12 13.36 14.53
CA TYR A 658 14.82 12.49 13.39
C TYR A 658 13.42 12.74 12.86
N ASP A 659 13.29 12.75 11.53
CA ASP A 659 11.98 12.69 10.85
C ASP A 659 11.25 11.38 11.22
N ASP A 660 9.92 11.39 11.20
CA ASP A 660 9.05 10.24 11.51
C ASP A 660 9.37 9.00 10.64
N GLN A 661 10.03 9.21 9.49
CA GLN A 661 10.45 8.18 8.54
C GLN A 661 11.95 7.84 8.58
N GLU A 662 12.76 8.48 9.43
CA GLU A 662 14.20 8.21 9.59
C GLU A 662 14.56 7.62 10.97
N GLU A 663 13.56 7.16 11.73
CA GLU A 663 13.72 6.57 13.06
C GLU A 663 14.74 5.41 13.07
N PRO A 664 15.67 5.37 14.04
CA PRO A 664 16.51 4.20 14.33
C PRO A 664 15.72 2.91 14.52
N LEU A 665 16.30 1.75 14.17
CA LEU A 665 15.56 0.47 14.14
C LEU A 665 15.03 0.03 15.52
N ASP A 666 15.76 0.31 16.59
CA ASP A 666 15.35 0.04 17.97
C ASP A 666 14.18 0.94 18.41
N HIS A 667 14.22 2.22 18.02
CA HIS A 667 13.18 3.21 18.25
C HIS A 667 11.90 2.88 17.47
N LEU A 668 12.01 2.49 16.20
CA LEU A 668 10.91 2.05 15.35
C LEU A 668 10.17 0.84 15.98
N VAL A 669 10.92 -0.16 16.44
CA VAL A 669 10.36 -1.34 17.13
C VAL A 669 9.72 -0.94 18.47
N TYR A 670 10.37 -0.11 19.27
CA TYR A 670 9.84 0.39 20.55
C TYR A 670 8.51 1.14 20.35
N GLN A 671 8.46 2.08 19.40
CA GLN A 671 7.25 2.87 19.14
C GLN A 671 6.12 2.03 18.54
N THR A 672 6.42 1.04 17.71
CA THR A 672 5.42 0.10 17.19
C THR A 672 4.79 -0.70 18.33
N LEU A 673 5.61 -1.28 19.22
CA LEU A 673 5.13 -1.96 20.42
C LEU A 673 4.33 -1.03 21.34
N LEU A 674 4.72 0.24 21.47
CA LEU A 674 4.05 1.21 22.34
C LEU A 674 2.63 1.57 21.89
N ARG A 675 2.36 1.57 20.58
CA ARG A 675 1.02 1.81 20.00
C ARG A 675 0.07 0.61 20.14
N LEU A 676 0.57 -0.61 20.36
CA LEU A 676 -0.26 -1.81 20.47
C LEU A 676 -1.04 -1.87 21.80
N PRO A 677 -2.30 -2.37 21.79
CA PRO A 677 -3.03 -2.73 23.00
C PRO A 677 -2.22 -3.67 23.90
N PRO A 678 -2.31 -3.55 25.25
CA PRO A 678 -1.45 -4.29 26.18
C PRO A 678 -1.38 -5.81 25.95
N ASP A 679 -2.51 -6.45 25.61
CA ASP A 679 -2.63 -7.89 25.43
C ASP A 679 -1.95 -8.38 24.14
N ILE A 680 -2.15 -7.64 23.05
CA ILE A 680 -1.50 -7.87 21.75
C ILE A 680 0.00 -7.62 21.90
N ARG A 681 0.38 -6.50 22.54
CA ARG A 681 1.77 -6.12 22.81
C ARG A 681 2.52 -7.21 23.56
N GLY A 682 1.97 -7.72 24.67
CA GLY A 682 2.59 -8.80 25.43
C GLY A 682 2.81 -10.08 24.59
N THR A 683 1.88 -10.37 23.68
CA THR A 683 1.96 -11.50 22.76
C THR A 683 3.06 -11.32 21.70
N CYS A 684 3.11 -10.15 21.05
CA CYS A 684 4.09 -9.82 20.02
C CYS A 684 5.52 -9.65 20.58
N MET A 685 5.67 -9.09 21.78
CA MET A 685 6.97 -8.95 22.47
C MET A 685 7.68 -10.29 22.72
N ALA A 686 6.92 -11.32 23.09
CA ALA A 686 7.45 -12.65 23.37
C ALA A 686 7.85 -13.43 22.08
N ARG A 687 7.64 -12.82 20.91
CA ARG A 687 7.66 -13.45 19.58
C ARG A 687 8.08 -12.43 18.52
N ILE A 688 9.29 -11.87 18.65
CA ILE A 688 9.87 -10.96 17.67
C ILE A 688 10.63 -11.78 16.64
N THR A 689 10.32 -11.58 15.36
CA THR A 689 10.88 -12.35 14.25
C THR A 689 11.49 -11.37 13.24
N PHE A 690 12.73 -11.61 12.84
CA PHE A 690 13.44 -10.77 11.87
C PHE A 690 13.43 -11.41 10.49
N THR A 691 13.27 -10.60 9.44
CA THR A 691 13.25 -11.02 8.03
C THR A 691 13.95 -9.97 7.14
N GLY A 692 13.93 -10.14 5.83
CA GLY A 692 14.62 -9.29 4.85
C GLY A 692 16.07 -9.71 4.59
N HIS A 693 16.90 -8.82 4.05
CA HIS A 693 18.33 -9.11 3.85
C HIS A 693 19.19 -8.60 5.01
N GLY A 694 18.81 -7.48 5.64
CA GLY A 694 19.60 -6.88 6.72
C GLY A 694 19.65 -7.68 8.02
N HIS A 695 18.66 -8.54 8.31
CA HIS A 695 18.70 -9.41 9.49
C HIS A 695 19.84 -10.45 9.46
N ARG A 696 20.45 -10.69 8.30
CA ARG A 696 21.57 -11.61 8.11
C ARG A 696 22.91 -11.00 8.51
N ILE A 697 22.97 -9.67 8.64
CA ILE A 697 24.17 -8.95 9.09
C ILE A 697 24.46 -9.33 10.54
N LEU A 698 25.72 -9.69 10.81
CA LEU A 698 26.11 -10.25 12.09
C LEU A 698 25.93 -9.23 13.21
N GLY A 699 25.06 -9.55 14.17
CA GLY A 699 24.84 -8.75 15.39
C GLY A 699 23.63 -7.81 15.35
N VAL A 700 23.11 -7.41 14.19
CA VAL A 700 21.98 -6.45 14.05
C VAL A 700 20.79 -6.84 14.95
N ASN A 701 20.28 -8.06 14.81
CA ASN A 701 19.09 -8.52 15.55
C ASN A 701 19.32 -8.51 17.08
N LYS A 702 20.56 -8.81 17.53
CA LYS A 702 20.92 -8.77 18.95
C LYS A 702 21.01 -7.34 19.46
N ARG A 703 21.54 -6.42 18.64
CA ARG A 703 21.66 -5.01 18.97
C ARG A 703 20.29 -4.33 19.09
N ILE A 704 19.39 -4.57 18.13
CA ILE A 704 17.99 -4.08 18.19
C ILE A 704 17.33 -4.51 19.50
N ILE A 705 17.45 -5.78 19.90
CA ILE A 705 16.87 -6.28 21.16
C ILE A 705 17.59 -5.74 22.40
N HIS A 706 18.90 -5.51 22.36
CA HIS A 706 19.65 -4.90 23.45
C HIS A 706 19.18 -3.45 23.70
N ASP A 707 19.12 -2.65 22.65
CA ASP A 707 18.79 -1.22 22.75
C ASP A 707 17.29 -1.04 23.07
N LEU A 708 16.42 -1.88 22.52
CA LEU A 708 15.02 -1.98 22.93
C LEU A 708 14.86 -2.32 24.43
N ASN A 709 15.70 -3.21 24.99
CA ASN A 709 15.73 -3.47 26.43
C ASN A 709 16.20 -2.24 27.23
N ALA A 710 17.17 -1.47 26.72
CA ALA A 710 17.62 -0.23 27.34
C ALA A 710 16.52 0.85 27.34
N LEU A 711 15.85 1.06 26.20
CA LEU A 711 14.69 1.96 26.07
C LEU A 711 13.55 1.57 27.02
N LEU A 712 13.25 0.28 27.16
CA LEU A 712 12.23 -0.20 28.10
C LEU A 712 12.61 0.03 29.56
N ARG A 713 13.89 -0.11 29.92
CA ARG A 713 14.39 0.21 31.27
C ARG A 713 14.35 1.73 31.54
N LYS A 714 14.66 2.57 30.55
CA LYS A 714 14.67 4.05 30.65
C LYS A 714 13.25 4.64 30.71
N HIS A 715 12.34 4.22 29.83
CA HIS A 715 11.04 4.86 29.61
C HIS A 715 9.80 4.04 30.02
N GLY A 716 9.92 2.71 30.13
CA GLY A 716 8.77 1.83 30.38
C GLY A 716 7.75 1.83 29.23
N TRP A 717 6.45 1.85 29.56
CA TRP A 717 5.34 1.78 28.60
C TRP A 717 4.51 3.08 28.51
N ASN A 718 5.08 4.20 28.94
CA ASN A 718 4.37 5.48 28.95
C ASN A 718 4.56 6.21 27.61
N ALA A 719 3.45 6.47 26.90
CA ALA A 719 3.48 7.22 25.64
C ALA A 719 3.74 8.73 25.81
N VAL A 720 3.34 9.31 26.96
CA VAL A 720 3.54 10.72 27.25
C VAL A 720 4.92 10.94 27.87
N ARG A 721 5.76 11.73 27.19
CA ARG A 721 7.11 12.13 27.63
C ARG A 721 7.14 13.63 27.95
N GLY A 722 7.92 14.04 28.95
CA GLY A 722 8.10 15.46 29.27
C GLY A 722 8.71 15.74 30.64
N THR A 723 9.69 16.66 30.69
CA THR A 723 10.47 17.01 31.89
C THR A 723 9.66 17.64 33.04
N LYS A 724 8.43 18.11 32.78
CA LYS A 724 7.53 18.65 33.82
C LYS A 724 6.77 17.58 34.62
N LEU A 725 6.83 16.30 34.22
CA LEU A 725 6.19 15.20 34.95
C LEU A 725 7.24 14.36 35.69
N LYS A 726 7.74 14.86 36.82
CA LYS A 726 8.17 13.99 37.92
C LYS A 726 6.89 13.43 38.57
N PRO A 727 6.52 12.15 38.37
CA PRO A 727 5.25 11.66 38.88
C PRO A 727 5.35 11.52 40.40
N SER A 728 4.55 12.28 41.14
CA SER A 728 4.24 11.92 42.52
C SER A 728 3.41 10.63 42.50
N ARG A 729 4.10 9.48 42.54
CA ARG A 729 3.51 8.13 42.43
C ARG A 729 2.49 7.78 43.54
N LYS A 730 2.22 8.71 44.46
CA LYS A 730 1.24 8.58 45.54
C LYS A 730 -0.20 8.92 45.09
N GLY A 731 -0.40 9.99 44.31
CA GLY A 731 -1.76 10.52 44.05
C GLY A 731 -2.63 9.66 43.13
N LEU A 732 -2.07 9.09 42.05
CA LEU A 732 -2.84 8.28 41.09
C LEU A 732 -3.33 6.94 41.68
N ALA A 733 -2.66 6.40 42.70
CA ALA A 733 -3.10 5.19 43.38
C ALA A 733 -4.38 5.43 44.21
N GLU A 734 -4.54 6.62 44.77
CA GLU A 734 -5.74 7.01 45.56
C GLU A 734 -6.95 7.21 44.64
N VAL A 735 -6.76 7.85 43.47
CA VAL A 735 -7.83 8.04 42.46
C VAL A 735 -8.28 6.71 41.85
N ALA A 736 -7.35 5.78 41.60
CA ALA A 736 -7.70 4.44 41.11
C ALA A 736 -8.48 3.61 42.15
N GLN A 737 -8.19 3.77 43.44
CA GLN A 737 -8.96 3.13 44.52
C GLN A 737 -10.35 3.74 44.68
N ALA A 738 -10.53 5.05 44.45
CA ALA A 738 -11.83 5.70 44.50
C ALA A 738 -12.81 5.25 43.41
N ARG A 739 -12.33 4.79 42.24
CA ARG A 739 -13.17 4.28 41.13
C ARG A 739 -13.54 2.78 41.24
N ALA A 740 -13.00 2.06 42.23
CA ALA A 740 -13.21 0.61 42.38
C ALA A 740 -14.33 0.24 43.38
N ALA A 741 -15.22 1.18 43.73
CA ALA A 741 -16.38 0.92 44.58
C ALA A 741 -17.60 0.49 43.72
N PRO A 742 -18.26 -0.66 44.01
CA PRO A 742 -19.45 -1.09 43.28
C PRO A 742 -20.64 -0.15 43.48
N ALA A 743 -21.41 0.09 42.43
CA ALA A 743 -22.57 0.96 42.41
C ALA A 743 -23.85 0.29 42.96
N ASP A 744 -23.81 -0.30 44.16
CA ASP A 744 -24.94 -1.01 44.78
C ASP A 744 -25.07 -0.75 46.29
N TYR A 745 -25.16 0.53 46.70
CA TYR A 745 -25.55 0.92 48.06
C TYR A 745 -26.45 2.17 48.07
N LYS A 746 -27.67 2.02 47.52
CA LYS A 746 -28.79 2.95 47.73
C LYS A 746 -30.06 2.20 48.16
N HIS A 747 -30.03 1.53 49.32
CA HIS A 747 -31.19 1.31 50.20
C HIS A 747 -30.78 0.62 51.51
N ASN A 748 -30.58 1.40 52.58
CA ASN A 748 -31.34 1.28 53.84
C ASN A 748 -30.75 2.24 54.88
N ILE A 749 -31.55 3.22 55.29
CA ILE A 749 -31.35 3.93 56.56
C ILE A 749 -32.19 3.17 57.57
N ASP A 750 -31.54 2.37 58.43
CA ASP A 750 -31.92 2.11 59.83
C ASP A 750 -31.30 0.81 60.36
N ARG A 751 -30.20 0.95 61.13
CA ARG A 751 -29.94 0.24 62.41
C ARG A 751 -28.58 0.62 62.99
N ALA A 752 -28.55 0.82 64.30
CA ALA A 752 -27.35 1.10 65.09
C ALA A 752 -26.75 -0.22 65.66
N PRO A 753 -25.73 -0.20 66.54
CA PRO A 753 -24.34 -0.41 66.12
C PRO A 753 -23.74 -1.68 66.74
N ASP A 754 -22.99 -2.46 65.94
CA ASP A 754 -22.19 -3.58 66.48
C ASP A 754 -20.73 -3.52 65.98
N GLY A 755 -19.82 -3.36 66.94
CA GLY A 755 -18.45 -2.92 66.69
C GLY A 755 -17.49 -4.04 66.30
N ARG A 756 -17.49 -4.44 65.02
CA ARG A 756 -16.38 -5.22 64.42
C ARG A 756 -16.01 -4.68 63.04
N ASP A 757 -14.95 -3.87 63.00
CA ASP A 757 -14.35 -3.40 61.76
C ASP A 757 -13.61 -4.54 61.04
N LEU A 758 -14.37 -5.25 60.20
CA LEU A 758 -13.86 -6.29 59.30
C LEU A 758 -13.24 -5.71 58.02
N VAL A 759 -13.26 -4.39 57.85
CA VAL A 759 -12.87 -3.69 56.61
C VAL A 759 -11.38 -3.33 56.65
N THR A 760 -10.88 -2.79 57.76
CA THR A 760 -9.46 -2.44 57.92
C THR A 760 -8.48 -3.63 57.72
N PRO A 761 -8.68 -4.85 58.27
CA PRO A 761 -7.75 -5.96 58.01
C PRO A 761 -7.81 -6.47 56.56
N LYS A 762 -8.95 -6.34 55.86
CA LYS A 762 -9.06 -6.66 54.43
C LYS A 762 -8.32 -5.62 53.57
N LEU A 763 -8.49 -4.33 53.86
CA LEU A 763 -7.74 -3.26 53.20
C LEU A 763 -6.23 -3.36 53.44
N ALA A 764 -5.79 -3.77 54.64
CA ALA A 764 -4.38 -4.04 54.92
C ALA A 764 -3.83 -5.20 54.06
N LYS A 765 -4.60 -6.30 53.92
CA LYS A 765 -4.24 -7.42 53.02
C LYS A 765 -4.22 -7.02 51.53
N GLN A 766 -5.09 -6.09 51.11
CA GLN A 766 -5.04 -5.51 49.76
C GLN A 766 -3.86 -4.54 49.58
N LYS A 767 -3.52 -3.69 50.56
CA LYS A 767 -2.33 -2.82 50.48
C LYS A 767 -1.02 -3.61 50.49
N ALA A 768 -0.97 -4.75 51.19
CA ALA A 768 0.17 -5.69 51.13
C ALA A 768 0.29 -6.40 49.77
N ARG A 769 -0.83 -6.59 49.06
CA ARG A 769 -0.86 -6.89 47.63
C ARG A 769 -0.73 -5.59 46.83
N GLY A 770 0.45 -4.98 46.88
CA GLY A 770 0.81 -3.89 45.96
C GLY A 770 0.50 -4.27 44.50
N PRO A 771 0.31 -3.28 43.60
CA PRO A 771 -0.05 -3.56 42.22
C PRO A 771 0.94 -4.55 41.61
N GLN A 772 0.46 -5.78 41.37
CA GLN A 772 1.21 -6.78 40.63
C GLN A 772 1.60 -6.11 39.31
N PRO A 773 2.89 -6.03 38.96
CA PRO A 773 3.26 -5.55 37.64
C PRO A 773 2.55 -6.46 36.63
N GLY A 774 1.65 -5.87 35.83
CA GLY A 774 0.98 -6.62 34.76
C GLY A 774 2.04 -7.34 33.92
N PRO A 775 1.80 -8.59 33.52
CA PRO A 775 2.84 -9.50 33.05
C PRO A 775 3.68 -8.83 31.96
N GLN A 776 4.89 -8.44 32.31
CA GLN A 776 5.81 -7.80 31.37
C GLN A 776 6.25 -8.88 30.38
N GLY A 777 5.86 -8.71 29.11
CA GLY A 777 6.31 -9.59 28.04
C GLY A 777 7.84 -9.63 28.03
N VAL A 778 8.43 -10.82 28.15
CA VAL A 778 9.87 -10.98 28.00
C VAL A 778 10.19 -10.84 26.51
N LEU A 779 11.05 -9.90 26.15
CA LEU A 779 11.52 -9.76 24.77
C LEU A 779 12.24 -11.05 24.35
N ARG A 780 11.73 -11.70 23.30
CA ARG A 780 12.28 -12.94 22.78
C ARG A 780 12.29 -12.94 21.26
N ILE A 781 13.44 -13.29 20.70
CA ILE A 781 13.60 -13.58 19.28
C ILE A 781 13.03 -14.99 19.00
N VAL A 782 12.27 -15.13 17.92
CA VAL A 782 11.84 -16.40 17.35
C VAL A 782 12.25 -16.42 15.88
N ASP A 783 13.08 -17.40 15.53
CA ASP A 783 13.57 -17.61 14.17
C ASP A 783 12.43 -18.02 13.23
N THR A 784 12.53 -17.60 11.97
CA THR A 784 11.59 -17.97 10.90
C THR A 784 12.34 -18.57 9.71
N LEU A 785 11.68 -19.43 8.96
CA LEU A 785 12.16 -19.91 7.67
C LEU A 785 11.83 -18.93 6.51
N GLY A 786 11.17 -17.80 6.80
CA GLY A 786 10.86 -16.73 5.85
C GLY A 786 9.50 -16.90 5.13
N PRO A 787 9.13 -15.96 4.24
CA PRO A 787 7.81 -15.95 3.60
C PRO A 787 7.55 -17.21 2.79
N TRP A 788 8.52 -17.65 1.96
CA TRP A 788 8.44 -18.85 1.14
C TRP A 788 7.93 -20.07 1.90
N ALA A 789 8.57 -20.40 3.03
CA ALA A 789 8.24 -21.59 3.80
C ALA A 789 6.83 -21.54 4.39
N GLY A 790 6.37 -20.34 4.79
CA GLY A 790 5.02 -20.12 5.28
C GLY A 790 3.98 -20.27 4.18
N ALA A 791 4.24 -19.70 3.00
CA ALA A 791 3.39 -19.85 1.82
C ALA A 791 3.33 -21.30 1.34
N SER A 792 4.48 -21.99 1.23
CA SER A 792 4.58 -23.40 0.85
C SER A 792 3.80 -24.32 1.80
N LEU A 793 3.93 -24.09 3.11
CA LEU A 793 3.15 -24.81 4.12
C LEU A 793 1.65 -24.53 4.02
N LEU A 794 1.24 -23.26 3.96
CA LEU A 794 -0.18 -22.89 3.85
C LEU A 794 -0.84 -23.47 2.59
N THR A 795 -0.11 -23.40 1.48
CA THR A 795 -0.58 -23.81 0.15
C THR A 795 -0.68 -25.33 0.04
N SER A 796 0.28 -26.08 0.59
CA SER A 796 0.25 -27.56 0.64
C SER A 796 -0.80 -28.11 1.61
N LEU A 797 -1.16 -27.34 2.65
CA LEU A 797 -2.33 -27.63 3.51
C LEU A 797 -3.67 -27.32 2.82
N LYS A 798 -3.67 -26.83 1.57
CA LYS A 798 -4.83 -26.41 0.78
C LYS A 798 -5.77 -25.45 1.54
N VAL A 799 -5.20 -24.62 2.42
CA VAL A 799 -5.94 -23.54 3.08
C VAL A 799 -6.25 -22.47 2.03
N ARG A 800 -7.52 -22.07 1.90
CA ARG A 800 -7.93 -21.00 0.98
C ARG A 800 -7.24 -19.68 1.32
N GLY A 801 -6.90 -18.90 0.30
CA GLY A 801 -6.27 -17.61 0.46
C GLY A 801 -7.17 -16.62 1.20
N ILE A 802 -6.54 -15.62 1.84
CA ILE A 802 -7.26 -14.45 2.34
C ILE A 802 -7.71 -13.59 1.15
N VAL A 803 -6.93 -13.53 0.09
CA VAL A 803 -7.25 -12.81 -1.15
C VAL A 803 -6.99 -13.74 -2.33
N ASP A 804 -8.05 -14.27 -2.93
CA ASP A 804 -8.02 -15.04 -4.17
C ASP A 804 -8.62 -14.18 -5.30
N ILE A 805 -7.84 -13.92 -6.35
CA ILE A 805 -8.25 -13.10 -7.50
C ILE A 805 -8.46 -14.02 -8.70
N ASP A 806 -9.71 -14.10 -9.18
CA ASP A 806 -10.05 -14.79 -10.44
C ASP A 806 -9.65 -13.92 -11.63
N ARG A 807 -9.06 -14.54 -12.66
CA ARG A 807 -8.67 -13.85 -13.90
C ARG A 807 -9.82 -13.08 -14.54
N ASP A 808 -10.96 -13.72 -14.74
CA ASP A 808 -12.08 -13.12 -15.48
C ASP A 808 -12.67 -11.93 -14.72
N ARG A 809 -12.64 -11.94 -13.38
CA ARG A 809 -13.02 -10.79 -12.55
C ARG A 809 -12.01 -9.65 -12.69
N PHE A 810 -10.71 -9.95 -12.62
CA PHE A 810 -9.65 -8.95 -12.78
C PHE A 810 -9.67 -8.32 -14.18
N LEU A 811 -9.86 -9.10 -15.25
CA LEU A 811 -9.97 -8.56 -16.62
C LEU A 811 -11.25 -7.75 -16.85
N SER A 812 -12.32 -8.00 -16.09
CA SER A 812 -13.59 -7.27 -16.19
C SER A 812 -13.62 -5.96 -15.38
N HIS A 813 -12.87 -5.90 -14.27
CA HIS A 813 -13.03 -4.86 -13.24
C HIS A 813 -11.70 -4.32 -12.67
N GLY A 814 -10.55 -4.79 -13.15
CA GLY A 814 -9.24 -4.48 -12.58
C GLY A 814 -9.11 -4.86 -11.11
N LEU A 815 -8.34 -4.07 -10.35
CA LEU A 815 -8.30 -4.17 -8.88
C LEU A 815 -9.65 -3.91 -8.21
N ALA A 816 -10.55 -3.12 -8.83
CA ALA A 816 -11.91 -2.90 -8.32
C ALA A 816 -12.82 -4.14 -8.45
N GLY A 817 -12.37 -5.21 -9.11
CA GLY A 817 -13.01 -6.53 -9.11
C GLY A 817 -12.85 -7.31 -7.81
N ALA A 818 -11.97 -6.86 -6.91
CA ALA A 818 -11.84 -7.41 -5.56
C ALA A 818 -13.00 -6.92 -4.68
N SER A 819 -14.08 -7.70 -4.63
CA SER A 819 -15.31 -7.36 -3.91
C SER A 819 -15.16 -7.40 -2.39
N LYS A 820 -15.65 -6.35 -1.71
CA LYS A 820 -15.90 -6.31 -0.26
C LYS A 820 -17.29 -6.88 0.04
N ASP A 821 -17.36 -7.96 0.82
CA ASP A 821 -18.62 -8.34 1.47
C ASP A 821 -18.83 -7.47 2.71
N HIS A 822 -20.04 -6.91 2.86
CA HIS A 822 -20.45 -6.18 4.07
C HIS A 822 -20.70 -7.14 5.24
N ASP A 823 -20.58 -6.62 6.47
CA ASP A 823 -20.51 -7.41 7.70
C ASP A 823 -21.64 -8.43 7.87
N ALA A 824 -21.26 -9.59 8.41
CA ALA A 824 -22.20 -10.58 8.91
C ALA A 824 -22.91 -10.03 10.15
N SER A 825 -24.15 -9.56 9.98
CA SER A 825 -25.01 -9.16 11.09
C SER A 825 -25.16 -10.31 12.09
N VAL A 826 -24.76 -10.04 13.35
CA VAL A 826 -24.91 -11.00 14.45
C VAL A 826 -26.35 -11.00 14.92
N VAL A 827 -27.22 -11.67 14.15
CA VAL A 827 -28.60 -11.97 14.58
C VAL A 827 -28.58 -13.25 15.43
N PRO A 828 -28.92 -13.19 16.73
CA PRO A 828 -28.96 -14.37 17.58
C PRO A 828 -30.22 -15.19 17.28
N GLN A 829 -30.15 -16.09 16.30
CA GLN A 829 -31.30 -16.89 15.89
C GLN A 829 -31.63 -17.98 16.92
N GLN A 830 -32.71 -17.75 17.67
CA GLN A 830 -33.31 -18.74 18.56
C GLN A 830 -33.79 -19.96 17.77
N ARG A 831 -33.62 -21.16 18.34
CA ARG A 831 -34.26 -22.39 17.85
C ARG A 831 -35.77 -22.31 18.07
N PRO A 832 -36.56 -22.81 17.10
CA PRO A 832 -37.54 -23.84 17.44
C PRO A 832 -37.39 -25.09 16.57
N ALA A 833 -37.89 -26.21 17.07
CA ALA A 833 -37.91 -27.48 16.34
C ALA A 833 -39.15 -27.58 15.44
N ASN A 834 -38.98 -28.12 14.22
CA ASN A 834 -39.79 -29.24 13.70
C ASN A 834 -39.30 -29.71 12.32
N PHE A 835 -39.58 -30.98 12.01
CA PHE A 835 -39.13 -31.70 10.81
C PHE A 835 -40.06 -31.45 9.60
N SER A 836 -39.50 -31.09 8.44
CA SER A 836 -40.06 -31.45 7.12
C SER A 836 -39.00 -31.34 6.02
N VAL A 837 -38.99 -32.30 5.09
CA VAL A 837 -37.97 -32.46 4.04
C VAL A 837 -38.32 -31.68 2.78
N ALA A 838 -37.41 -30.80 2.31
CA ALA A 838 -37.41 -30.31 0.93
C ALA A 838 -36.01 -29.83 0.48
N THR A 839 -35.55 -30.35 -0.67
CA THR A 839 -34.58 -29.78 -1.64
C THR A 839 -33.33 -29.04 -1.12
N SER A 840 -32.16 -29.64 -1.32
CA SER A 840 -30.84 -29.06 -1.06
C SER A 840 -30.44 -27.95 -2.04
N SER A 841 -30.65 -26.68 -1.68
CA SER A 841 -29.89 -25.56 -2.24
C SER A 841 -28.53 -25.46 -1.54
N LYS A 842 -27.43 -25.50 -2.31
CA LYS A 842 -26.06 -25.45 -1.77
C LYS A 842 -25.79 -24.13 -1.04
N SER A 843 -25.77 -24.16 0.29
CA SER A 843 -25.14 -23.11 1.10
C SER A 843 -23.61 -23.24 1.01
N SER A 844 -22.95 -22.41 0.22
CA SER A 844 -21.48 -22.34 0.21
C SER A 844 -20.97 -21.37 1.27
N ASP A 845 -20.15 -21.91 2.16
CA ASP A 845 -19.44 -21.31 3.29
C ASP A 845 -19.04 -19.83 3.13
N LYS A 846 -19.41 -19.03 4.13
CA LYS A 846 -19.01 -17.63 4.30
C LYS A 846 -17.66 -17.54 5.03
N THR A 847 -16.66 -16.92 4.41
CA THR A 847 -15.49 -16.37 5.12
C THR A 847 -15.10 -15.02 4.52
N SER A 848 -15.34 -13.95 5.28
CA SER A 848 -15.04 -12.56 4.93
C SER A 848 -13.54 -12.26 4.98
N TRP A 849 -12.97 -11.60 3.96
CA TRP A 849 -11.59 -11.16 3.98
C TRP A 849 -11.35 -9.81 3.28
N THR A 850 -10.32 -9.12 3.72
CA THR A 850 -9.98 -7.74 3.38
C THR A 850 -8.64 -7.65 2.64
N LEU A 851 -8.51 -6.70 1.72
CA LEU A 851 -7.22 -6.22 1.16
C LEU A 851 -6.33 -5.49 2.20
N ALA A 852 -6.56 -5.64 3.50
CA ALA A 852 -5.95 -4.85 4.58
C ALA A 852 -4.42 -4.99 4.74
N GLY A 853 -3.75 -5.83 3.93
CA GLY A 853 -2.30 -5.77 3.75
C GLY A 853 -1.85 -4.66 2.79
N TRP A 854 -2.62 -4.39 1.73
CA TRP A 854 -2.26 -3.58 0.55
C TRP A 854 -3.17 -2.36 0.33
N ALA A 855 -3.89 -1.90 1.37
CA ALA A 855 -4.83 -0.77 1.32
C ALA A 855 -4.22 0.51 1.92
#